data_AF-A0A927SAZ5-F1
#
_entry.id   AF-A0A927SAZ5-F1
#
_cell.length_a   1.000
_cell.length_b   1.000
_cell.length_c   1.000
_cell.angle_alpha   90.00
_cell.angle_beta   90.00
_cell.angle_gamma   90.00
#
_symmetry.space_group_name_H-M   'P 1'
#
loop_
_entity.id
_entity.type
_entity.pdbx_description
1 polymer ?
#
loop_
_entity_poly.entity_id
_entity_poly.type
_entity_poly.pdbx_seq_one_letter_code
_entity_poly.pdbx_strand_id
1 'polypeptide(L)'
;MKSKLVCCVFVLALLLLSAFALADAHMVENEHLSLTIDTATLDMTIIDKHTGKTLSSGVDAAGTGANKSWTGFLASTLVIDVADGTAVTTKNYDIHSSAASIAFTPLENGADAIVDFQDVCQKVKVQIRLENDSVAVTVPKDGVEEYGETTLCGLYLAPAMGATYLNETEGYLFVPEAAGAIINFSDGNGIGTTPFSKRVYGSNIGVDKEVLTELNRPAEQVTLPVYGLAKTEEGIGYLAVIESGEEASEVMAYPGGVITKYNWAAAHFTLREKYIAQTTRTLGLPRRETSPYLRDMTIRFFVLTDEEATYSGMARKYRAYLEENGAIANADTTYRPRIDFLAAESAEMLIWNSVEVMTTLEQAKEILSDYMDDGLTPPVVLYRGWQPGGLSYALGSGDVSIERALGDEDDLIALSKAVREKGGRFFMEIDPVKANTDRMYNMRVDIVRTIGQTIAEYQTGKDLFKTLYYLTPNRSDEILRAAQEAMGEHVDGLALTTLPNALYSYYSNGRNHMRGETHEAYLGSMEKMSGMLALENPLAGYFAQSDIYLDMPLSTTSYSFLSAEVPFLPMVLSGHVPYYSTWLNFESNQQKALIKMVEYGAYPSHIVTGEDVQALINTNSSDIFTAKYSVMKESILDIDSTLRALHDEIGSSLMINHEIPARDVAVVTYENGAKVIVNYRRSAYEYEGNTIDGQSWLVVKGGAK
;
A
#
# COMPACT_ATOMS: atom_id res chain seq x y z
N MET A 1 17.15 33.53 69.76
CA MET A 1 16.49 33.97 68.51
C MET A 1 16.90 33.12 67.30
N LYS A 2 17.04 31.79 67.45
CA LYS A 2 17.49 30.86 66.38
C LYS A 2 16.72 29.53 66.31
N SER A 3 15.58 29.37 66.99
CA SER A 3 14.77 28.13 66.90
C SER A 3 13.34 28.33 66.40
N LYS A 4 12.92 29.56 66.08
CA LYS A 4 11.59 29.85 65.52
C LYS A 4 11.56 30.07 64.00
N LEU A 5 12.72 30.13 63.35
CA LEU A 5 12.81 30.33 61.89
C LEU A 5 12.89 29.01 61.10
N VAL A 6 13.32 27.90 61.72
CA VAL A 6 13.45 26.59 61.06
C VAL A 6 12.11 25.86 60.96
N CYS A 7 11.15 26.16 61.84
CA CYS A 7 9.83 25.51 61.81
C CYS A 7 8.87 26.13 60.77
N CYS A 8 9.05 27.41 60.42
CA CYS A 8 8.21 28.06 59.39
C CYS A 8 8.64 27.72 57.96
N VAL A 9 9.92 27.39 57.71
CA VAL A 9 10.39 27.00 56.37
C VAL A 9 10.00 25.57 56.02
N PHE A 10 9.91 24.66 57.01
CA PHE A 10 9.40 23.30 56.77
C PHE A 10 7.88 23.23 56.59
N VAL A 11 7.12 24.11 57.24
CA VAL A 11 5.65 24.17 57.07
C VAL A 11 5.24 24.90 55.78
N LEU A 12 6.05 25.85 55.28
CA LEU A 12 5.82 26.44 53.95
C LEU A 12 6.20 25.50 52.79
N ALA A 13 7.17 24.60 52.97
CA ALA A 13 7.52 23.58 51.96
C ALA A 13 6.47 22.44 51.89
N LEU A 14 5.68 22.22 52.94
CA LEU A 14 4.59 21.25 52.98
C LEU A 14 3.22 21.82 52.56
N LEU A 15 3.10 23.15 52.42
CA LEU A 15 1.85 23.84 52.02
C LEU A 15 1.89 24.38 50.58
N LEU A 16 2.97 24.12 49.83
CA LEU A 16 3.03 24.28 48.37
C LEU A 16 2.76 22.97 47.61
N LEU A 17 2.31 21.92 48.31
CA LEU A 17 1.48 20.88 47.72
C LEU A 17 0.05 21.43 47.62
N SER A 18 -0.13 22.42 46.74
CA SER A 18 -1.44 22.65 46.15
C SER A 18 -1.86 21.34 45.50
N ALA A 19 -3.05 20.87 45.85
CA ALA A 19 -3.70 19.70 45.32
C ALA A 19 -3.78 19.75 43.79
N PHE A 20 -2.71 19.31 43.11
CA PHE A 20 -2.85 18.53 41.92
C PHE A 20 -3.13 17.12 42.42
N ALA A 21 -4.28 16.56 42.04
CA ALA A 21 -4.37 15.11 41.99
C ALA A 21 -3.18 14.67 41.14
N LEU A 22 -2.18 14.02 41.74
CA LEU A 22 -1.22 13.27 40.94
C LEU A 22 -2.11 12.29 40.15
N ALA A 23 -2.14 12.44 38.84
CA ALA A 23 -2.71 11.41 37.99
C ALA A 23 -1.95 10.13 38.33
N ASP A 24 -2.67 9.11 38.81
CA ASP A 24 -2.07 7.80 38.99
C ASP A 24 -1.60 7.34 37.61
N ALA A 25 -0.31 7.06 37.45
CA ALA A 25 0.28 6.57 36.22
C ALA A 25 0.77 5.14 36.43
N HIS A 26 0.56 4.27 35.45
CA HIS A 26 1.06 2.90 35.43
C HIS A 26 2.31 2.83 34.56
N MET A 27 3.41 2.34 35.12
CA MET A 27 4.69 2.23 34.41
C MET A 27 5.08 0.77 34.25
N VAL A 28 5.44 0.39 33.03
CA VAL A 28 5.95 -0.93 32.67
C VAL A 28 7.22 -0.78 31.84
N GLU A 29 8.13 -1.74 31.91
CA GLU A 29 9.38 -1.69 31.15
C GLU A 29 9.83 -3.08 30.73
N ASN A 30 10.62 -3.14 29.66
CA ASN A 30 11.35 -4.33 29.25
C ASN A 30 12.84 -3.96 29.01
N GLU A 31 13.57 -4.76 28.24
CA GLU A 31 14.98 -4.48 27.93
C GLU A 31 15.18 -3.20 27.09
N HIS A 32 14.25 -2.90 26.20
CA HIS A 32 14.36 -1.83 25.20
C HIS A 32 13.65 -0.55 25.60
N LEU A 33 12.42 -0.64 26.11
CA LEU A 33 11.55 0.51 26.33
C LEU A 33 11.02 0.58 27.77
N SER A 34 10.72 1.80 28.19
CA SER A 34 9.86 2.10 29.35
C SER A 34 8.59 2.79 28.84
N LEU A 35 7.43 2.28 29.23
CA LEU A 35 6.12 2.81 28.89
C LEU A 35 5.40 3.29 30.15
N THR A 36 5.03 4.56 30.18
CA THR A 36 4.16 5.14 31.21
C THR A 36 2.80 5.42 30.61
N ILE A 37 1.72 4.97 31.27
CA ILE A 37 0.33 5.17 30.87
C ILE A 37 -0.39 5.94 31.96
N ASP A 38 -0.94 7.11 31.65
CA ASP A 38 -1.80 7.85 32.56
C ASP A 38 -3.14 7.12 32.75
N THR A 39 -3.52 6.80 33.99
CA THR A 39 -4.71 5.97 34.25
C THR A 39 -6.03 6.72 34.04
N ALA A 40 -6.01 8.05 33.99
CA ALA A 40 -7.20 8.89 33.81
C ALA A 40 -7.44 9.27 32.35
N THR A 41 -6.40 9.28 31.51
CA THR A 41 -6.44 9.76 30.12
C THR A 41 -5.95 8.73 29.09
N LEU A 42 -5.25 7.67 29.54
CA LEU A 42 -4.53 6.71 28.70
C LEU A 42 -3.41 7.33 27.87
N ASP A 43 -3.00 8.56 28.18
CA ASP A 43 -1.86 9.20 27.52
C ASP A 43 -0.59 8.38 27.81
N MET A 44 0.18 8.12 26.75
CA MET A 44 1.37 7.28 26.82
C MET A 44 2.62 8.13 26.67
N THR A 45 3.64 7.80 27.46
CA THR A 45 5.01 8.27 27.28
C THR A 45 5.91 7.04 27.11
N ILE A 46 6.59 6.96 25.97
CA ILE A 46 7.46 5.83 25.61
C ILE A 46 8.89 6.34 25.59
N ILE A 47 9.76 5.71 26.38
CA ILE A 47 11.18 6.07 26.49
C ILE A 47 12.01 4.91 25.98
N ASP A 48 12.85 5.18 25.00
CA ASP A 48 13.92 4.26 24.59
C ASP A 48 14.99 4.23 25.68
N LYS A 49 15.24 3.04 26.26
CA LYS A 49 16.13 2.91 27.44
C LYS A 49 17.60 3.03 27.09
N HIS A 50 17.98 2.88 25.82
CA HIS A 50 19.36 2.98 25.38
C HIS A 50 19.79 4.43 25.17
N THR A 51 18.91 5.24 24.59
CA THR A 51 19.17 6.64 24.21
C THR A 51 18.55 7.64 25.18
N GLY A 52 17.54 7.24 25.95
CA GLY A 52 16.75 8.12 26.82
C GLY A 52 15.79 9.05 26.06
N LYS A 53 15.62 8.84 24.74
CA LYS A 53 14.74 9.64 23.89
C LYS A 53 13.27 9.22 24.10
N THR A 54 12.36 10.18 23.93
CA THR A 54 10.95 10.03 24.36
C THR A 54 9.95 10.34 23.25
N LEU A 55 8.95 9.47 23.10
CA LEU A 55 7.72 9.70 22.33
C LEU A 55 6.52 9.86 23.25
N SER A 56 5.55 10.67 22.84
CA SER A 56 4.28 10.86 23.53
C SER A 56 3.11 10.58 22.59
N SER A 57 2.02 10.00 23.08
CA SER A 57 0.84 9.66 22.27
C SER A 57 -0.04 10.85 21.89
N GLY A 58 0.20 12.01 22.49
CA GLY A 58 -0.54 13.24 22.24
C GLY A 58 0.25 14.50 22.62
N VAL A 59 -0.32 15.65 22.28
CA VAL A 59 0.25 16.99 22.50
C VAL A 59 -0.81 17.95 23.07
N ASP A 60 -0.39 18.87 23.93
CA ASP A 60 -1.25 19.97 24.36
C ASP A 60 -1.28 21.05 23.27
N ALA A 61 -2.39 21.10 22.53
CA ALA A 61 -2.61 22.11 21.50
C ALA A 61 -3.35 23.36 22.03
N ALA A 62 -3.58 23.49 23.34
CA ALA A 62 -4.22 24.69 23.90
C ALA A 62 -3.36 25.94 23.62
N GLY A 63 -4.03 27.04 23.27
CA GLY A 63 -3.35 28.31 22.98
C GLY A 63 -2.62 28.38 21.63
N THR A 64 -2.58 27.30 20.85
CA THR A 64 -1.92 27.28 19.52
C THR A 64 -2.77 27.88 18.39
N GLY A 65 -4.07 28.04 18.62
CA GLY A 65 -5.08 28.41 17.62
C GLY A 65 -6.01 27.26 17.22
N ALA A 66 -5.71 26.02 17.65
CA ALA A 66 -6.62 24.88 17.51
C ALA A 66 -7.93 25.13 18.28
N ASN A 67 -9.06 24.70 17.72
CA ASN A 67 -10.35 24.74 18.43
C ASN A 67 -10.44 23.59 19.45
N LYS A 68 -11.44 23.61 20.34
CA LYS A 68 -11.59 22.60 21.41
C LYS A 68 -11.58 21.16 20.88
N SER A 69 -12.26 20.89 19.77
CA SER A 69 -12.32 19.54 19.18
C SER A 69 -10.95 19.07 18.70
N TRP A 70 -10.18 19.92 18.03
CA TRP A 70 -8.82 19.60 17.59
C TRP A 70 -7.83 19.53 18.73
N THR A 71 -8.01 20.34 19.78
CA THR A 71 -7.20 20.23 21.01
C THR A 71 -7.41 18.88 21.69
N GLY A 72 -8.67 18.43 21.84
CA GLY A 72 -8.98 17.12 22.39
C GLY A 72 -8.49 15.96 21.52
N PHE A 73 -8.67 16.06 20.19
CA PHE A 73 -8.18 15.09 19.22
C PHE A 73 -6.67 14.87 19.34
N LEU A 74 -5.89 15.96 19.35
CA LEU A 74 -4.43 15.89 19.40
C LEU A 74 -3.87 15.45 20.76
N ALA A 75 -4.66 15.53 21.82
CA ALA A 75 -4.26 15.08 23.15
C ALA A 75 -4.59 13.60 23.41
N SER A 76 -5.53 13.00 22.68
CA SER A 76 -6.16 11.74 23.09
C SER A 76 -5.51 10.49 22.49
N THR A 77 -5.39 9.44 23.31
CA THR A 77 -5.04 8.08 22.84
C THR A 77 -6.20 7.36 22.11
N LEU A 78 -7.46 7.73 22.36
CA LEU A 78 -8.62 7.22 21.63
C LEU A 78 -9.53 8.38 21.21
N VAL A 79 -9.93 8.38 19.94
CA VAL A 79 -10.98 9.26 19.42
C VAL A 79 -12.00 8.40 18.68
N ILE A 80 -13.30 8.61 18.94
CA ILE A 80 -14.38 7.86 18.29
C ILE A 80 -15.23 8.77 17.40
N ASP A 81 -15.74 8.22 16.29
CA ASP A 81 -16.75 8.85 15.44
C ASP A 81 -18.14 8.29 15.77
N VAL A 82 -19.05 9.15 16.22
CA VAL A 82 -20.40 8.73 16.61
C VAL A 82 -21.45 9.47 15.80
N ALA A 83 -22.52 8.77 15.41
CA ALA A 83 -23.70 9.33 14.77
C ALA A 83 -24.96 9.12 15.62
N ASP A 84 -25.93 10.02 15.46
CA ASP A 84 -27.27 9.86 16.03
C ASP A 84 -28.05 8.85 15.16
N GLY A 85 -28.34 7.66 15.69
CA GLY A 85 -28.98 6.58 14.94
C GLY A 85 -28.26 6.22 13.65
N THR A 86 -28.96 6.30 12.51
CA THR A 86 -28.41 6.02 11.17
C THR A 86 -27.99 7.27 10.40
N ALA A 87 -27.73 8.38 11.09
CA ALA A 87 -27.30 9.62 10.45
C ALA A 87 -25.99 9.44 9.67
N VAL A 88 -25.89 10.13 8.52
CA VAL A 88 -24.71 10.05 7.64
C VAL A 88 -23.56 10.95 8.08
N THR A 89 -23.81 11.85 9.03
CA THR A 89 -22.81 12.75 9.62
C THR A 89 -22.36 12.18 10.96
N THR A 90 -21.06 12.22 11.25
CA THR A 90 -20.49 11.86 12.55
C THR A 90 -19.99 13.10 13.29
N LYS A 91 -19.81 12.95 14.59
CA LYS A 91 -19.03 13.87 15.43
C LYS A 91 -17.93 13.07 16.13
N ASN A 92 -16.77 13.70 16.28
CA ASN A 92 -15.69 13.13 17.08
C ASN A 92 -15.93 13.34 18.56
N TYR A 93 -15.65 12.31 19.35
CA TYR A 93 -15.57 12.36 20.80
C TYR A 93 -14.21 11.81 21.22
N ASP A 94 -13.51 12.57 22.06
CA ASP A 94 -12.15 12.29 22.51
C ASP A 94 -12.11 12.24 24.05
N ILE A 95 -11.07 11.62 24.62
CA ILE A 95 -10.99 11.38 26.07
C ILE A 95 -10.93 12.69 26.86
N HIS A 96 -10.21 13.70 26.35
CA HIS A 96 -9.90 14.93 27.08
C HIS A 96 -11.04 15.96 27.09
N SER A 97 -11.81 16.04 26.00
CA SER A 97 -12.87 17.03 25.83
C SER A 97 -14.26 16.51 26.17
N SER A 98 -14.43 15.18 26.23
CA SER A 98 -15.68 14.50 26.57
C SER A 98 -15.70 14.13 28.05
N ALA A 99 -16.89 13.99 28.64
CA ALA A 99 -17.04 13.44 29.98
C ALA A 99 -16.88 11.89 29.97
N ALA A 100 -15.71 11.41 29.53
CA ALA A 100 -15.41 9.98 29.49
C ALA A 100 -14.98 9.46 30.88
N SER A 101 -15.43 8.27 31.25
CA SER A 101 -14.93 7.56 32.43
C SER A 101 -14.09 6.35 32.03
N ILE A 102 -13.00 6.10 32.75
CA ILE A 102 -12.06 5.03 32.41
C ILE A 102 -11.98 4.01 33.54
N ALA A 103 -12.29 2.75 33.22
CA ALA A 103 -12.04 1.62 34.11
C ALA A 103 -10.70 0.98 33.71
N PHE A 104 -9.63 1.34 34.43
CA PHE A 104 -8.26 0.93 34.14
C PHE A 104 -7.87 -0.38 34.86
N THR A 105 -7.23 -1.30 34.14
CA THR A 105 -6.71 -2.56 34.64
C THR A 105 -5.21 -2.67 34.31
N PRO A 106 -4.30 -2.50 35.27
CA PRO A 106 -2.87 -2.62 35.04
C PRO A 106 -2.47 -4.07 34.72
N LEU A 107 -1.49 -4.23 33.84
CA LEU A 107 -0.87 -5.51 33.48
C LEU A 107 0.66 -5.38 33.56
N GLU A 108 1.38 -6.50 33.63
CA GLU A 108 2.85 -6.51 33.70
C GLU A 108 3.50 -5.94 32.44
N ASN A 109 2.86 -6.09 31.28
CA ASN A 109 3.33 -5.59 29.98
C ASN A 109 2.44 -4.48 29.40
N GLY A 110 1.67 -3.76 30.20
CA GLY A 110 0.83 -2.66 29.73
C GLY A 110 -0.45 -2.52 30.55
N ALA A 111 -1.59 -2.34 29.87
CA ALA A 111 -2.89 -2.22 30.54
C ALA A 111 -4.07 -2.55 29.63
N ASP A 112 -5.19 -2.92 30.24
CA ASP A 112 -6.52 -2.89 29.62
C ASP A 112 -7.32 -1.73 30.20
N ALA A 113 -8.12 -1.07 29.38
CA ALA A 113 -9.01 0.00 29.82
C ALA A 113 -10.37 -0.11 29.12
N ILE A 114 -11.46 0.17 29.85
CA ILE A 114 -12.77 0.42 29.25
C ILE A 114 -13.03 1.91 29.33
N VAL A 115 -13.10 2.56 28.17
CA VAL A 115 -13.43 3.98 28.03
C VAL A 115 -14.93 4.10 27.77
N ASP A 116 -15.66 4.73 28.68
CA ASP A 116 -17.10 4.94 28.58
C ASP A 116 -17.41 6.41 28.29
N PHE A 117 -17.80 6.69 27.04
CA PHE A 117 -18.27 8.00 26.58
C PHE A 117 -19.76 8.13 26.90
N GLN A 118 -20.06 8.47 28.17
CA GLN A 118 -21.40 8.43 28.74
C GLN A 118 -22.42 9.31 27.99
N ASP A 119 -22.01 10.50 27.54
CA ASP A 119 -22.87 11.44 26.82
C ASP A 119 -23.40 10.88 25.48
N VAL A 120 -22.71 9.88 24.93
CA VAL A 120 -23.07 9.22 23.67
C VAL A 120 -23.25 7.73 23.81
N CYS A 121 -23.34 7.20 25.02
CA CYS A 121 -23.62 5.79 25.30
C CYS A 121 -22.72 4.78 24.54
N GLN A 122 -21.41 5.06 24.46
CA GLN A 122 -20.44 4.19 23.81
C GLN A 122 -19.37 3.74 24.80
N LYS A 123 -19.14 2.42 24.89
CA LYS A 123 -17.99 1.84 25.60
C LYS A 123 -17.04 1.21 24.60
N VAL A 124 -15.76 1.52 24.75
CA VAL A 124 -14.68 0.96 23.93
C VAL A 124 -13.59 0.41 24.86
N LYS A 125 -13.27 -0.86 24.70
CA LYS A 125 -12.12 -1.50 25.33
C LYS A 125 -10.86 -1.17 24.53
N VAL A 126 -9.85 -0.65 25.21
CA VAL A 126 -8.52 -0.38 24.67
C VAL A 126 -7.51 -1.25 25.39
N GLN A 127 -6.63 -1.89 24.64
CA GLN A 127 -5.52 -2.69 25.13
C GLN A 127 -4.22 -2.02 24.70
N ILE A 128 -3.34 -1.73 25.65
CA ILE A 128 -2.02 -1.19 25.41
C ILE A 128 -1.01 -2.24 25.83
N ARG A 129 -0.08 -2.61 24.94
CA ARG A 129 0.93 -3.64 25.18
C ARG A 129 2.32 -3.14 24.80
N LEU A 130 3.26 -3.28 25.73
CA LEU A 130 4.68 -3.09 25.51
C LEU A 130 5.31 -4.44 25.13
N GLU A 131 5.85 -4.53 23.92
CA GLU A 131 6.39 -5.76 23.35
C GLU A 131 7.69 -5.45 22.60
N ASN A 132 8.81 -6.00 23.10
CA ASN A 132 10.16 -5.72 22.58
C ASN A 132 10.42 -4.20 22.42
N ASP A 133 10.71 -3.74 21.21
CA ASP A 133 10.93 -2.33 20.87
C ASP A 133 9.68 -1.64 20.29
N SER A 134 8.49 -2.12 20.66
CA SER A 134 7.21 -1.61 20.17
C SER A 134 6.16 -1.45 21.26
N VAL A 135 5.17 -0.58 20.97
CA VAL A 135 3.92 -0.48 21.73
C VAL A 135 2.74 -0.72 20.79
N ALA A 136 1.92 -1.72 21.09
CA ALA A 136 0.68 -2.00 20.38
C ALA A 136 -0.53 -1.39 21.11
N VAL A 137 -1.39 -0.73 20.36
CA VAL A 137 -2.69 -0.22 20.83
C VAL A 137 -3.79 -0.92 20.04
N THR A 138 -4.66 -1.62 20.76
CA THR A 138 -5.69 -2.49 20.17
C THR A 138 -7.08 -2.17 20.72
N VAL A 139 -8.06 -2.10 19.84
CA VAL A 139 -9.48 -2.30 20.19
C VAL A 139 -9.87 -3.69 19.71
N PRO A 140 -10.10 -4.67 20.60
CA PRO A 140 -10.43 -6.02 20.18
C PRO A 140 -11.84 -6.08 19.59
N LYS A 141 -12.11 -7.10 18.77
CA LYS A 141 -13.39 -7.33 18.09
C LYS A 141 -14.61 -7.26 19.01
N ASP A 142 -14.48 -7.78 20.23
CA ASP A 142 -15.54 -7.81 21.26
C ASP A 142 -15.48 -6.60 22.20
N GLY A 143 -14.61 -5.62 21.92
CA GLY A 143 -14.34 -4.46 22.74
C GLY A 143 -15.30 -3.29 22.55
N VAL A 144 -16.35 -3.41 21.74
CA VAL A 144 -17.31 -2.32 21.45
C VAL A 144 -18.68 -2.67 22.02
N GLU A 145 -19.22 -1.79 22.87
CA GLU A 145 -20.58 -1.87 23.40
C GLU A 145 -21.32 -0.54 23.17
N GLU A 146 -22.43 -0.60 22.42
CA GLU A 146 -23.36 0.51 22.21
C GLU A 146 -24.59 0.29 23.11
N TYR A 147 -24.90 1.24 24.01
CA TYR A 147 -26.00 1.09 24.98
C TYR A 147 -27.04 2.22 24.94
N GLY A 148 -27.09 2.96 23.83
CA GLY A 148 -28.05 4.03 23.57
C GLY A 148 -28.59 4.02 22.13
N GLU A 149 -29.05 5.18 21.66
CA GLU A 149 -29.61 5.35 20.30
C GLU A 149 -28.56 5.83 19.27
N THR A 150 -27.35 6.11 19.73
CA THR A 150 -26.18 6.50 18.93
C THR A 150 -25.42 5.29 18.41
N THR A 151 -24.69 5.47 17.31
CA THR A 151 -23.90 4.40 16.67
C THR A 151 -22.44 4.79 16.49
N LEU A 152 -21.53 3.89 16.86
CA LEU A 152 -20.09 4.02 16.64
C LEU A 152 -19.74 3.71 15.18
N CYS A 153 -19.09 4.63 14.51
CA CYS A 153 -18.92 4.56 13.05
C CYS A 153 -17.46 4.44 12.61
N GLY A 154 -16.54 4.87 13.47
CA GLY A 154 -15.12 4.78 13.26
C GLY A 154 -14.35 5.20 14.51
N LEU A 155 -13.03 5.05 14.48
CA LEU A 155 -12.16 5.47 15.56
C LEU A 155 -10.71 5.71 15.11
N TYR A 156 -9.96 6.43 15.92
CA TYR A 156 -8.52 6.63 15.82
C TYR A 156 -7.83 6.07 17.05
N LEU A 157 -6.64 5.48 16.88
CA LEU A 157 -5.78 5.01 17.96
C LEU A 157 -4.49 5.81 17.96
N ALA A 158 -4.23 6.53 19.06
CA ALA A 158 -3.11 7.45 19.25
C ALA A 158 -2.82 8.36 18.03
N PRO A 159 -3.82 9.12 17.52
CA PRO A 159 -3.70 9.88 16.27
C PRO A 159 -2.61 10.95 16.25
N ALA A 160 -2.09 11.35 17.41
CA ALA A 160 -1.05 12.37 17.54
C ALA A 160 0.25 11.83 18.12
N MET A 161 0.49 10.51 18.01
CA MET A 161 1.76 9.90 18.40
C MET A 161 2.93 10.67 17.78
N GLY A 162 3.84 11.16 18.63
CA GLY A 162 5.05 11.86 18.21
C GLY A 162 4.83 13.18 17.48
N ALA A 163 3.62 13.75 17.47
CA ALA A 163 3.28 14.95 16.73
C ALA A 163 4.22 16.14 17.03
N THR A 164 4.49 16.96 16.02
CA THR A 164 5.45 18.08 16.10
C THR A 164 4.77 19.41 15.82
N TYR A 165 5.14 20.45 16.56
CA TYR A 165 4.62 21.80 16.31
C TYR A 165 5.42 22.46 15.19
N LEU A 166 4.75 22.76 14.07
CA LEU A 166 5.33 23.35 12.86
C LEU A 166 6.68 22.70 12.51
N ASN A 167 7.70 23.48 12.18
CA ASN A 167 9.05 23.02 11.88
C ASN A 167 10.04 23.40 13.00
N GLU A 168 9.63 23.29 14.26
CA GLU A 168 10.53 23.54 15.41
C GLU A 168 11.70 22.56 15.50
N THR A 169 11.59 21.40 14.85
CA THR A 169 12.65 20.41 14.62
C THR A 169 12.67 20.06 13.14
N GLU A 170 13.83 19.66 12.60
CA GLU A 170 13.88 19.03 11.27
C GLU A 170 13.29 17.61 11.30
N GLY A 171 12.58 17.23 10.24
CA GLY A 171 11.96 15.93 10.10
C GLY A 171 10.82 15.89 9.09
N TYR A 172 10.10 14.78 9.06
CA TYR A 172 9.03 14.53 8.10
C TYR A 172 8.01 13.48 8.59
N LEU A 173 6.84 13.50 7.95
CA LEU A 173 5.86 12.41 7.95
C LEU A 173 6.19 11.47 6.79
N PHE A 174 6.09 10.16 7.00
CA PHE A 174 6.16 9.14 5.96
C PHE A 174 4.76 8.64 5.59
N VAL A 175 4.49 8.55 4.29
CA VAL A 175 3.23 8.00 3.75
C VAL A 175 3.50 6.92 2.70
N PRO A 176 2.70 5.84 2.67
CA PRO A 176 2.88 4.69 1.79
C PRO A 176 2.26 4.94 0.40
N GLU A 177 2.51 6.10 -0.21
CA GLU A 177 2.02 6.39 -1.55
C GLU A 177 2.97 5.83 -2.62
N ALA A 178 2.45 5.06 -3.57
CA ALA A 178 3.25 4.38 -4.58
C ALA A 178 4.34 3.52 -3.89
N ALA A 179 5.59 3.64 -4.30
CA ALA A 179 6.73 3.02 -3.61
C ALA A 179 7.12 3.70 -2.28
N GLY A 180 6.55 4.85 -1.93
CA GLY A 180 6.81 5.59 -0.70
C GLY A 180 7.05 7.09 -0.94
N ALA A 181 6.61 7.93 -0.01
CA ALA A 181 6.85 9.36 -0.05
C ALA A 181 7.01 9.97 1.35
N ILE A 182 7.65 11.14 1.41
CA ILE A 182 7.78 11.93 2.64
C ILE A 182 7.15 13.32 2.47
N ILE A 183 6.67 13.84 3.59
CA ILE A 183 6.16 15.20 3.73
C ILE A 183 6.94 15.88 4.85
N ASN A 184 7.82 16.83 4.50
CA ASN A 184 8.60 17.56 5.48
C ASN A 184 7.71 18.32 6.46
N PHE A 185 8.16 18.44 7.71
CA PHE A 185 7.48 19.29 8.68
C PHE A 185 7.41 20.72 8.16
N SER A 186 6.23 21.31 8.28
CA SER A 186 5.96 22.57 7.64
C SER A 186 5.98 23.75 8.59
N ASP A 187 6.33 24.93 8.05
CA ASP A 187 6.32 26.21 8.77
C ASP A 187 4.91 26.84 8.87
N GLY A 188 3.89 26.18 8.28
CA GLY A 188 2.51 26.66 8.23
C GLY A 188 2.19 27.56 7.05
N ASN A 189 3.17 27.94 6.22
CA ASN A 189 2.96 28.86 5.10
C ASN A 189 2.88 28.10 3.77
N GLY A 190 1.96 28.52 2.90
CA GLY A 190 1.85 27.95 1.54
C GLY A 190 1.41 26.49 1.48
N ILE A 191 1.10 25.88 2.63
CA ILE A 191 0.47 24.56 2.68
C ILE A 191 -0.99 24.74 2.27
N GLY A 192 -1.43 23.96 1.31
CA GLY A 192 -2.84 23.91 0.95
C GLY A 192 -3.72 23.44 2.10
N THR A 193 -5.03 23.39 1.87
CA THR A 193 -6.02 22.95 2.86
C THR A 193 -6.29 21.45 2.82
N THR A 194 -5.57 20.69 1.99
CA THR A 194 -5.83 19.28 1.73
C THR A 194 -4.72 18.43 2.36
N PRO A 195 -5.05 17.56 3.31
CA PRO A 195 -4.11 16.58 3.87
C PRO A 195 -3.89 15.41 2.92
N PHE A 196 -2.91 14.56 3.21
CA PHE A 196 -2.91 13.21 2.68
C PHE A 196 -3.98 12.40 3.43
N SER A 197 -4.88 11.76 2.69
CA SER A 197 -5.96 10.92 3.22
C SER A 197 -6.27 9.87 2.16
N LYS A 198 -5.85 8.63 2.40
CA LYS A 198 -6.06 7.53 1.46
C LYS A 198 -6.42 6.26 2.21
N ARG A 199 -7.49 5.61 1.74
CA ARG A 199 -7.92 4.29 2.22
C ARG A 199 -6.83 3.25 1.96
N VAL A 200 -6.52 2.44 2.97
CA VAL A 200 -5.60 1.32 2.82
C VAL A 200 -6.24 0.28 1.89
N TYR A 201 -5.42 -0.22 0.97
CA TYR A 201 -5.79 -1.14 -0.10
C TYR A 201 -6.78 -0.55 -1.13
N GLY A 202 -6.82 0.78 -1.27
CA GLY A 202 -7.59 1.46 -2.31
C GLY A 202 -9.08 1.64 -1.97
N SER A 203 -9.86 2.00 -2.98
CA SER A 203 -11.30 2.27 -2.85
C SER A 203 -12.09 0.99 -2.54
N ASN A 204 -13.31 1.16 -2.03
CA ASN A 204 -14.27 0.09 -1.84
C ASN A 204 -15.27 0.09 -3.00
N ILE A 205 -15.02 -0.70 -4.04
CA ILE A 205 -15.88 -0.85 -5.23
C ILE A 205 -17.35 -1.17 -4.84
N GLY A 206 -17.54 -1.82 -3.70
CA GLY A 206 -18.84 -2.18 -3.13
C GLY A 206 -19.67 -1.03 -2.57
N VAL A 207 -19.12 0.18 -2.50
CA VAL A 207 -19.66 1.33 -1.77
C VAL A 207 -19.45 2.62 -2.55
N ASP A 208 -18.22 2.82 -3.01
CA ASP A 208 -17.78 4.01 -3.71
C ASP A 208 -18.39 4.03 -5.11
N LYS A 209 -18.85 5.21 -5.53
CA LYS A 209 -19.19 5.41 -6.94
C LYS A 209 -17.90 5.52 -7.70
N GLU A 210 -17.72 4.65 -8.68
CA GLU A 210 -16.69 4.85 -9.69
C GLU A 210 -17.03 6.12 -10.46
N VAL A 211 -16.16 7.12 -10.33
CA VAL A 211 -16.23 8.35 -11.12
C VAL A 211 -15.02 8.30 -12.04
N LEU A 212 -15.26 8.30 -13.35
CA LEU A 212 -14.21 8.61 -14.32
C LEU A 212 -13.73 10.02 -14.01
N THR A 213 -12.59 10.11 -13.34
CA THR A 213 -11.91 11.37 -13.14
C THR A 213 -10.95 11.53 -14.30
N GLU A 214 -11.13 12.56 -15.12
CA GLU A 214 -10.17 12.99 -16.14
C GLU A 214 -8.95 13.63 -15.45
N LEU A 215 -8.27 12.87 -14.58
CA LEU A 215 -6.98 13.27 -14.05
C LEU A 215 -5.92 12.88 -15.07
N ASN A 216 -4.97 13.79 -15.32
CA ASN A 216 -3.82 13.50 -16.19
C ASN A 216 -2.95 12.34 -15.66
N ARG A 217 -3.08 11.99 -14.37
CA ARG A 217 -2.55 10.79 -13.73
C ARG A 217 -3.53 10.31 -12.65
N PRO A 218 -3.95 9.04 -12.64
CA PRO A 218 -4.78 8.50 -11.56
C PRO A 218 -4.02 8.57 -10.23
N ALA A 219 -4.76 8.66 -9.12
CA ALA A 219 -4.15 8.67 -7.81
C ALA A 219 -3.62 7.28 -7.47
N GLU A 220 -2.36 7.18 -7.09
CA GLU A 220 -1.73 5.91 -6.71
C GLU A 220 -2.37 5.31 -5.46
N GLN A 221 -2.58 3.99 -5.48
CA GLN A 221 -3.19 3.26 -4.38
C GLN A 221 -2.20 3.09 -3.22
N VAL A 222 -2.72 3.13 -1.99
CA VAL A 222 -1.95 2.71 -0.80
C VAL A 222 -2.04 1.20 -0.70
N THR A 223 -0.92 0.50 -0.96
CA THR A 223 -0.83 -0.97 -0.87
C THR A 223 -0.19 -1.46 0.42
N LEU A 224 0.35 -0.55 1.24
CA LEU A 224 0.99 -0.87 2.52
C LEU A 224 0.19 -0.32 3.72
N PRO A 225 -0.04 -1.13 4.76
CA PRO A 225 -0.75 -0.72 5.97
C PRO A 225 0.20 -0.02 6.98
N VAL A 226 1.00 0.93 6.52
CA VAL A 226 2.03 1.59 7.36
C VAL A 226 2.03 3.11 7.20
N TYR A 227 2.55 3.80 8.21
CA TYR A 227 2.87 5.23 8.16
C TYR A 227 3.97 5.53 9.19
N GLY A 228 4.50 6.75 9.21
CA GLY A 228 5.54 7.09 10.17
C GLY A 228 5.79 8.56 10.35
N LEU A 229 6.64 8.87 11.33
CA LEU A 229 7.12 10.21 11.63
C LEU A 229 8.58 10.10 12.09
N ALA A 230 9.44 10.96 11.55
CA ALA A 230 10.83 11.08 11.98
C ALA A 230 11.15 12.53 12.33
N LYS A 231 11.69 12.76 13.53
CA LYS A 231 12.33 14.01 13.96
C LYS A 231 13.84 13.81 13.80
N THR A 232 14.34 14.03 12.59
CA THR A 232 15.70 13.65 12.20
C THR A 232 16.76 14.42 12.99
N GLU A 233 16.49 15.67 13.36
CA GLU A 233 17.39 16.48 14.22
C GLU A 233 17.46 15.92 15.66
N GLU A 234 16.34 15.47 16.21
CA GLU A 234 16.28 14.84 17.53
C GLU A 234 16.76 13.36 17.49
N GLY A 235 16.85 12.77 16.30
CA GLY A 235 17.13 11.35 16.08
C GLY A 235 16.12 10.44 16.77
N ILE A 236 14.83 10.76 16.68
CA ILE A 236 13.73 9.92 17.19
C ILE A 236 12.59 9.89 16.18
N GLY A 237 11.94 8.74 16.04
CA GLY A 237 10.78 8.56 15.19
C GLY A 237 10.06 7.27 15.50
N TYR A 238 9.07 6.94 14.67
CA TYR A 238 8.41 5.66 14.71
C TYR A 238 7.98 5.18 13.32
N LEU A 239 7.94 3.86 13.17
CA LEU A 239 7.13 3.18 12.17
C LEU A 239 5.83 2.72 12.84
N ALA A 240 4.69 3.10 12.29
CA ALA A 240 3.40 2.56 12.68
C ALA A 240 2.95 1.52 11.66
N VAL A 241 2.65 0.32 12.13
CA VAL A 241 2.05 -0.78 11.35
C VAL A 241 0.61 -0.95 11.81
N ILE A 242 -0.34 -0.87 10.87
CA ILE A 242 -1.72 -1.29 11.10
C ILE A 242 -1.72 -2.82 11.00
N GLU A 243 -1.58 -3.47 12.15
CA GLU A 243 -1.37 -4.93 12.26
C GLU A 243 -2.67 -5.71 12.06
N SER A 244 -3.82 -5.10 12.33
CA SER A 244 -5.13 -5.69 12.09
C SER A 244 -6.19 -4.61 11.83
N GLY A 245 -7.14 -4.91 10.95
CA GLY A 245 -8.25 -4.05 10.57
C GLY A 245 -7.94 -3.09 9.41
N GLU A 246 -6.79 -3.30 8.76
CA GLU A 246 -6.24 -2.49 7.68
C GLU A 246 -7.17 -2.41 6.46
N GLU A 247 -7.92 -3.47 6.17
CA GLU A 247 -8.86 -3.57 5.05
C GLU A 247 -10.10 -2.68 5.19
N ALA A 248 -10.32 -2.08 6.35
CA ALA A 248 -11.26 -0.98 6.51
C ALA A 248 -10.65 0.13 7.38
N SER A 249 -9.44 0.53 6.98
CA SER A 249 -8.71 1.68 7.53
C SER A 249 -8.31 2.70 6.45
N GLU A 250 -7.98 3.91 6.90
CA GLU A 250 -7.43 5.00 6.11
C GLU A 250 -6.16 5.54 6.78
N VAL A 251 -5.11 5.79 5.99
CA VAL A 251 -3.91 6.49 6.45
C VAL A 251 -4.07 7.97 6.16
N MET A 252 -3.79 8.78 7.17
CA MET A 252 -3.88 10.23 7.12
C MET A 252 -2.54 10.84 7.52
N ALA A 253 -2.14 11.91 6.83
CA ALA A 253 -1.01 12.73 7.23
C ALA A 253 -1.32 14.22 7.02
N TYR A 254 -1.16 14.99 8.09
CA TYR A 254 -1.49 16.40 8.17
C TYR A 254 -0.23 17.18 8.52
N PRO A 255 0.31 17.96 7.57
CA PRO A 255 1.33 18.95 7.86
C PRO A 255 0.78 20.09 8.74
N GLY A 256 1.64 20.63 9.60
CA GLY A 256 1.31 21.76 10.46
C GLY A 256 1.00 23.00 9.62
N GLY A 257 -0.26 23.44 9.61
CA GLY A 257 -0.80 24.56 8.83
C GLY A 257 -2.02 24.20 7.98
N VAL A 258 -2.29 22.92 7.73
CA VAL A 258 -3.50 22.48 6.99
C VAL A 258 -4.77 22.75 7.81
N ILE A 259 -4.78 22.31 9.07
CA ILE A 259 -5.90 22.49 10.01
C ILE A 259 -5.41 23.03 11.35
N THR A 260 -4.41 22.35 11.92
CA THR A 260 -3.75 22.74 13.17
C THR A 260 -2.30 23.10 12.86
N LYS A 261 -1.57 23.65 13.83
CA LYS A 261 -0.13 23.90 13.69
C LYS A 261 0.73 22.66 13.95
N TYR A 262 0.13 21.49 14.11
CA TYR A 262 0.86 20.26 14.39
C TYR A 262 0.96 19.39 13.14
N ASN A 263 2.14 18.81 12.92
CA ASN A 263 2.31 17.71 11.99
C ASN A 263 1.96 16.41 12.71
N TRP A 264 1.10 15.60 12.10
CA TRP A 264 0.72 14.29 12.64
C TRP A 264 0.33 13.33 11.51
N ALA A 265 0.50 12.04 11.78
CA ALA A 265 0.04 10.96 10.91
C ALA A 265 -0.68 9.92 11.76
N ALA A 266 -1.76 9.36 11.22
CA ALA A 266 -2.63 8.43 11.95
C ALA A 266 -3.28 7.42 11.01
N ALA A 267 -3.85 6.37 11.61
CA ALA A 267 -4.85 5.55 10.95
C ALA A 267 -6.25 5.82 11.52
N HIS A 268 -7.24 5.84 10.64
CA HIS A 268 -8.66 5.85 10.99
C HIS A 268 -9.27 4.49 10.64
N PHE A 269 -9.98 3.86 11.57
CA PHE A 269 -10.71 2.62 11.32
C PHE A 269 -12.18 2.90 11.07
N THR A 270 -12.72 2.37 9.98
CA THR A 270 -14.16 2.43 9.67
C THR A 270 -14.87 1.19 10.20
N LEU A 271 -15.93 1.39 10.98
CA LEU A 271 -16.81 0.33 11.47
C LEU A 271 -18.11 0.23 10.65
N ARG A 272 -18.57 1.33 10.04
CA ARG A 272 -19.83 1.35 9.27
C ARG A 272 -19.70 2.21 8.02
N GLU A 273 -19.88 1.60 6.86
CA GLU A 273 -19.75 2.30 5.58
C GLU A 273 -20.91 3.28 5.33
N LYS A 274 -20.59 4.37 4.63
CA LYS A 274 -21.59 5.26 4.02
C LYS A 274 -21.81 4.81 2.58
N TYR A 275 -23.04 4.53 2.19
CA TYR A 275 -23.36 4.09 0.83
C TYR A 275 -24.57 4.79 0.25
N ILE A 276 -24.73 4.69 -1.07
CA ILE A 276 -25.93 5.19 -1.74
C ILE A 276 -26.93 4.04 -1.90
N ALA A 277 -28.03 4.11 -1.17
CA ALA A 277 -29.16 3.20 -1.35
C ALA A 277 -30.03 3.69 -2.52
N GLN A 278 -30.14 2.90 -3.58
CA GLN A 278 -30.99 3.28 -4.71
C GLN A 278 -32.47 3.28 -4.32
N THR A 279 -33.15 4.38 -4.60
CA THR A 279 -34.60 4.54 -4.42
C THR A 279 -35.33 4.50 -5.76
N THR A 280 -34.64 4.84 -6.85
CA THR A 280 -35.07 4.67 -8.24
C THR A 280 -33.87 4.27 -9.11
N ARG A 281 -34.07 4.10 -10.43
CA ARG A 281 -33.00 3.79 -11.39
C ARG A 281 -31.91 4.87 -11.48
N THR A 282 -32.19 6.11 -11.09
CA THR A 282 -31.25 7.24 -11.21
C THR A 282 -31.06 8.05 -9.92
N LEU A 283 -31.87 7.78 -8.90
CA LEU A 283 -31.80 8.46 -7.60
C LEU A 283 -31.45 7.46 -6.51
N GLY A 284 -30.56 7.87 -5.62
CA GLY A 284 -30.27 7.16 -4.39
C GLY A 284 -30.10 8.14 -3.24
N LEU A 285 -30.31 7.66 -2.03
CA LEU A 285 -30.12 8.43 -0.81
C LEU A 285 -28.90 7.91 -0.06
N PRO A 286 -28.06 8.81 0.49
CA PRO A 286 -26.96 8.39 1.34
C PRO A 286 -27.54 7.72 2.58
N ARG A 287 -26.99 6.55 2.90
CA ARG A 287 -27.30 5.74 4.06
C ARG A 287 -26.01 5.31 4.74
N ARG A 288 -26.15 4.81 5.96
CA ARG A 288 -25.10 4.13 6.69
C ARG A 288 -25.52 2.71 6.98
N GLU A 289 -24.55 1.81 7.04
CA GLU A 289 -24.80 0.45 7.52
C GLU A 289 -25.33 0.44 8.94
N THR A 290 -26.28 -0.46 9.21
CA THR A 290 -26.88 -0.59 10.55
C THR A 290 -26.00 -1.40 11.48
N SER A 291 -25.34 -2.43 10.94
CA SER A 291 -24.46 -3.33 11.70
C SER A 291 -23.00 -2.92 11.54
N PRO A 292 -22.19 -2.94 12.61
CA PRO A 292 -20.77 -2.66 12.52
C PRO A 292 -19.99 -3.84 11.95
N TYR A 293 -18.91 -3.53 11.23
CA TYR A 293 -17.87 -4.50 10.89
C TYR A 293 -16.85 -4.57 12.03
N LEU A 294 -17.12 -5.44 13.01
CA LEU A 294 -16.25 -5.66 14.17
C LEU A 294 -15.14 -6.67 13.87
N ARG A 295 -13.92 -6.28 14.19
CA ARG A 295 -12.67 -7.04 14.10
C ARG A 295 -11.65 -6.44 15.07
N ASP A 296 -10.51 -7.09 15.23
CA ASP A 296 -9.40 -6.48 15.98
C ASP A 296 -8.87 -5.29 15.17
N MET A 297 -8.69 -4.16 15.83
CA MET A 297 -8.14 -2.93 15.24
C MET A 297 -6.88 -2.59 16.02
N THR A 298 -5.72 -2.83 15.41
CA THR A 298 -4.42 -2.73 16.09
C THR A 298 -3.49 -1.82 15.32
N ILE A 299 -2.88 -0.86 16.03
CA ILE A 299 -1.71 -0.13 15.54
C ILE A 299 -0.51 -0.49 16.43
N ARG A 300 0.57 -0.97 15.82
CA ARG A 300 1.84 -1.19 16.49
C ARG A 300 2.82 -0.08 16.12
N PHE A 301 3.34 0.60 17.14
CA PHE A 301 4.35 1.65 17.00
C PHE A 301 5.72 1.10 17.36
N PHE A 302 6.59 0.93 16.37
CA PHE A 302 8.00 0.62 16.57
C PHE A 302 8.79 1.90 16.79
N VAL A 303 9.48 2.01 17.93
CA VAL A 303 10.29 3.18 18.27
C VAL A 303 11.60 3.11 17.51
N LEU A 304 11.98 4.20 16.85
CA LEU A 304 13.22 4.32 16.08
C LEU A 304 14.06 5.45 16.66
N THR A 305 15.33 5.19 16.91
CA THR A 305 16.26 6.15 17.53
C THR A 305 17.57 6.24 16.74
N ASP A 306 18.26 7.36 16.92
CA ASP A 306 19.53 7.68 16.28
C ASP A 306 19.48 7.49 14.75
N GLU A 307 20.36 6.68 14.17
CA GLU A 307 20.46 6.46 12.72
C GLU A 307 19.21 5.73 12.14
N GLU A 308 18.46 5.02 12.99
CA GLU A 308 17.23 4.33 12.60
C GLU A 308 16.03 5.29 12.49
N ALA A 309 16.11 6.51 13.04
CA ALA A 309 15.05 7.51 12.99
C ALA A 309 14.92 8.17 11.60
N THR A 310 14.79 7.35 10.56
CA THR A 310 14.71 7.72 9.15
C THR A 310 13.71 6.82 8.41
N TYR A 311 13.30 7.17 7.17
CA TYR A 311 12.43 6.31 6.37
C TYR A 311 13.19 5.03 5.94
N SER A 312 14.52 5.11 5.84
CA SER A 312 15.39 3.97 5.65
C SER A 312 15.32 3.00 6.83
N GLY A 313 15.38 3.52 8.06
CA GLY A 313 15.19 2.72 9.27
C GLY A 313 13.78 2.15 9.40
N MET A 314 12.76 2.94 9.06
CA MET A 314 11.38 2.45 8.98
C MET A 314 11.24 1.28 7.98
N ALA A 315 11.83 1.38 6.78
CA ALA A 315 11.78 0.33 5.77
C ALA A 315 12.48 -0.95 6.24
N ARG A 316 13.68 -0.84 6.84
CA ARG A 316 14.38 -1.99 7.43
C ARG A 316 13.57 -2.64 8.54
N LYS A 317 12.95 -1.84 9.41
CA LYS A 317 12.12 -2.34 10.51
C LYS A 317 10.87 -3.06 10.00
N TYR A 318 10.23 -2.52 8.96
CA TYR A 318 9.06 -3.16 8.35
C TYR A 318 9.44 -4.46 7.63
N ARG A 319 10.57 -4.50 6.93
CA ARG A 319 11.10 -5.72 6.32
C ARG A 319 11.34 -6.80 7.37
N ALA A 320 12.05 -6.48 8.45
CA ALA A 320 12.27 -7.41 9.56
C ALA A 320 10.95 -7.91 10.18
N TYR A 321 9.98 -7.02 10.35
CA TYR A 321 8.63 -7.39 10.79
C TYR A 321 7.96 -8.39 9.84
N LEU A 322 8.03 -8.18 8.52
CA LEU A 322 7.46 -9.12 7.55
C LEU A 322 8.20 -10.46 7.55
N GLU A 323 9.53 -10.45 7.65
CA GLU A 323 10.37 -11.66 7.75
C GLU A 323 10.01 -12.48 9.00
N GLU A 324 9.95 -11.84 10.17
CA GLU A 324 9.62 -12.48 11.45
C GLU A 324 8.23 -13.14 11.45
N ASN A 325 7.28 -12.57 10.70
CA ASN A 325 5.91 -13.07 10.59
C ASN A 325 5.70 -14.00 9.38
N GLY A 326 6.73 -14.25 8.56
CA GLY A 326 6.58 -15.03 7.32
C GLY A 326 5.63 -14.38 6.30
N ALA A 327 5.49 -13.05 6.37
CA ALA A 327 4.56 -12.26 5.56
C ALA A 327 5.19 -11.72 4.25
N ILE A 328 6.41 -12.16 3.93
CA ILE A 328 7.10 -11.85 2.67
C ILE A 328 7.70 -13.13 2.10
N ALA A 329 7.55 -13.32 0.79
CA ALA A 329 8.15 -14.45 0.10
C ALA A 329 9.68 -14.32 0.04
N ASN A 330 10.36 -15.47 -0.04
CA ASN A 330 11.79 -15.54 -0.33
C ASN A 330 11.97 -16.19 -1.70
N ALA A 331 11.83 -15.39 -2.75
CA ALA A 331 11.76 -15.82 -4.14
C ALA A 331 13.12 -15.73 -4.87
N ASP A 332 13.16 -16.24 -6.11
CA ASP A 332 14.32 -16.11 -7.00
C ASP A 332 14.44 -14.66 -7.50
N THR A 333 15.40 -13.91 -6.93
CA THR A 333 15.72 -12.53 -7.30
C THR A 333 16.79 -12.41 -8.37
N THR A 334 17.00 -13.45 -9.18
CA THR A 334 17.88 -13.32 -10.35
C THR A 334 17.30 -12.31 -11.33
N TYR A 335 18.12 -11.35 -11.76
CA TYR A 335 17.73 -10.34 -12.73
C TYR A 335 17.24 -10.99 -14.03
N ARG A 336 16.02 -10.66 -14.41
CA ARG A 336 15.40 -11.02 -15.69
C ARG A 336 14.53 -9.84 -16.11
N PRO A 337 14.62 -9.34 -17.34
CA PRO A 337 13.66 -8.37 -17.86
C PRO A 337 12.30 -9.05 -18.09
N ARG A 338 11.21 -8.28 -17.99
CA ARG A 338 9.85 -8.76 -18.27
C ARG A 338 9.44 -8.41 -19.70
N ILE A 339 8.95 -9.41 -20.41
CA ILE A 339 8.39 -9.29 -21.76
C ILE A 339 6.96 -9.83 -21.77
N ASP A 340 6.00 -8.94 -21.94
CA ASP A 340 4.59 -9.27 -22.11
C ASP A 340 4.27 -9.40 -23.60
N PHE A 341 3.67 -10.51 -24.00
CA PHE A 341 3.09 -10.65 -25.33
C PHE A 341 1.60 -10.40 -25.26
N LEU A 342 1.12 -9.42 -26.03
CA LEU A 342 -0.29 -9.37 -26.37
C LEU A 342 -0.54 -10.39 -27.49
N ALA A 343 -1.25 -11.47 -27.16
CA ALA A 343 -1.50 -12.57 -28.09
C ALA A 343 -2.69 -12.28 -28.99
N ALA A 344 -3.86 -12.04 -28.40
CA ALA A 344 -5.06 -11.65 -29.14
C ALA A 344 -5.95 -10.69 -28.35
N GLU A 345 -6.77 -9.96 -29.09
CA GLU A 345 -7.77 -9.04 -28.56
C GLU A 345 -9.08 -9.17 -29.33
N SER A 346 -10.19 -8.87 -28.68
CA SER A 346 -11.49 -8.73 -29.34
C SER A 346 -11.57 -7.43 -30.14
N ALA A 347 -12.08 -7.49 -31.37
CA ALA A 347 -12.29 -6.34 -32.23
C ALA A 347 -13.74 -6.21 -32.68
N GLU A 348 -14.21 -4.98 -32.82
CA GLU A 348 -15.52 -4.69 -33.42
C GLU A 348 -15.49 -5.00 -34.93
N MET A 349 -16.45 -5.79 -35.43
CA MET A 349 -16.76 -5.82 -36.87
C MET A 349 -18.23 -5.50 -37.11
N LEU A 350 -18.55 -5.13 -38.36
CA LEU A 350 -19.87 -4.66 -38.82
C LEU A 350 -21.09 -5.54 -38.43
N ILE A 351 -20.91 -6.83 -38.09
CA ILE A 351 -22.01 -7.76 -37.78
C ILE A 351 -21.72 -8.67 -36.57
N TRP A 352 -20.45 -8.98 -36.26
CA TRP A 352 -20.04 -9.84 -35.14
C TRP A 352 -18.66 -9.41 -34.63
N ASN A 353 -18.36 -9.57 -33.34
CA ASN A 353 -16.99 -9.36 -32.85
C ASN A 353 -16.04 -10.41 -33.45
N SER A 354 -14.86 -9.98 -33.89
CA SER A 354 -13.77 -10.86 -34.35
C SER A 354 -12.66 -10.93 -33.31
N VAL A 355 -11.74 -11.87 -33.51
CA VAL A 355 -10.49 -11.94 -32.77
C VAL A 355 -9.39 -11.35 -33.64
N GLU A 356 -8.72 -10.32 -33.14
CA GLU A 356 -7.52 -9.74 -33.74
C GLU A 356 -6.31 -10.44 -33.14
N VAL A 357 -5.57 -11.19 -33.96
CA VAL A 357 -4.37 -11.92 -33.54
C VAL A 357 -3.17 -11.00 -33.68
N MET A 358 -2.49 -10.75 -32.56
CA MET A 358 -1.34 -9.84 -32.48
C MET A 358 -0.01 -10.58 -32.37
N THR A 359 0.01 -11.72 -31.68
CA THR A 359 1.19 -12.58 -31.58
C THR A 359 0.76 -14.03 -31.38
N THR A 360 1.05 -14.91 -32.34
CA THR A 360 0.86 -16.36 -32.17
C THR A 360 1.95 -16.96 -31.28
N LEU A 361 1.76 -18.19 -30.81
CA LEU A 361 2.77 -18.92 -30.03
C LEU A 361 4.06 -19.14 -30.84
N GLU A 362 3.92 -19.41 -32.15
CA GLU A 362 5.06 -19.53 -33.07
C GLU A 362 5.80 -18.19 -33.22
N GLN A 363 5.08 -17.08 -33.43
CA GLN A 363 5.70 -15.75 -33.52
C GLN A 363 6.40 -15.35 -32.20
N ALA A 364 5.79 -15.64 -31.05
CA ALA A 364 6.42 -15.39 -29.75
C ALA A 364 7.72 -16.19 -29.60
N LYS A 365 7.75 -17.44 -30.07
CA LYS A 365 8.96 -18.27 -30.10
C LYS A 365 10.05 -17.69 -31.00
N GLU A 366 9.70 -17.22 -32.20
CA GLU A 366 10.63 -16.57 -33.11
C GLU A 366 11.21 -15.28 -32.52
N ILE A 367 10.34 -14.43 -31.95
CA ILE A 367 10.74 -13.19 -31.27
C ILE A 367 11.68 -13.48 -30.11
N LEU A 368 11.37 -14.47 -29.27
CA LEU A 368 12.23 -14.82 -28.14
C LEU A 368 13.56 -15.45 -28.59
N SER A 369 13.58 -16.18 -29.70
CA SER A 369 14.83 -16.67 -30.28
C SER A 369 15.72 -15.50 -30.72
N ASP A 370 15.18 -14.56 -31.50
CA ASP A 370 15.90 -13.36 -31.95
C ASP A 370 16.37 -12.49 -30.77
N TYR A 371 15.52 -12.33 -29.76
CA TYR A 371 15.83 -11.67 -28.49
C TYR A 371 17.03 -12.32 -27.79
N MET A 372 17.04 -13.64 -27.65
CA MET A 372 18.11 -14.36 -26.95
C MET A 372 19.40 -14.44 -27.79
N ASP A 373 19.30 -14.51 -29.12
CA ASP A 373 20.46 -14.55 -30.02
C ASP A 373 21.27 -13.24 -29.99
N ASP A 374 20.64 -12.12 -29.65
CA ASP A 374 21.30 -10.83 -29.40
C ASP A 374 21.94 -10.71 -28.01
N GLY A 375 21.96 -11.79 -27.23
CA GLY A 375 22.67 -11.88 -25.96
C GLY A 375 21.93 -11.26 -24.76
N LEU A 376 20.62 -11.04 -24.89
CA LEU A 376 19.76 -10.58 -23.80
C LEU A 376 19.56 -11.65 -22.73
N THR A 377 19.31 -11.18 -21.52
CA THR A 377 19.02 -12.05 -20.37
C THR A 377 17.71 -12.82 -20.60
N PRO A 378 17.67 -14.15 -20.37
CA PRO A 378 16.42 -14.91 -20.46
C PRO A 378 15.28 -14.26 -19.66
N PRO A 379 14.15 -13.91 -20.30
CA PRO A 379 13.16 -13.03 -19.68
C PRO A 379 12.17 -13.78 -18.77
N VAL A 380 11.44 -13.00 -17.99
CA VAL A 380 10.11 -13.40 -17.50
C VAL A 380 9.09 -13.05 -18.58
N VAL A 381 8.37 -14.06 -19.07
CA VAL A 381 7.38 -13.92 -20.14
C VAL A 381 5.98 -13.97 -19.56
N LEU A 382 5.14 -12.98 -19.89
CA LEU A 382 3.71 -13.03 -19.66
C LEU A 382 2.97 -13.13 -21.00
N TYR A 383 2.21 -14.20 -21.19
CA TYR A 383 1.38 -14.37 -22.39
C TYR A 383 -0.06 -13.94 -22.09
N ARG A 384 -0.52 -12.87 -22.75
CA ARG A 384 -1.77 -12.16 -22.43
C ARG A 384 -2.80 -12.30 -23.54
N GLY A 385 -4.08 -12.40 -23.19
CA GLY A 385 -5.16 -12.51 -24.18
C GLY A 385 -5.15 -13.82 -24.97
N TRP A 386 -4.70 -14.89 -24.32
CA TRP A 386 -4.54 -16.22 -24.92
C TRP A 386 -5.84 -17.04 -24.97
N GLN A 387 -6.84 -16.65 -24.18
CA GLN A 387 -8.13 -17.32 -24.06
C GLN A 387 -9.05 -17.02 -25.26
N PRO A 388 -10.09 -17.84 -25.51
CA PRO A 388 -10.96 -17.66 -26.65
C PRO A 388 -11.69 -16.32 -26.63
N GLY A 389 -11.58 -15.60 -27.75
CA GLY A 389 -12.07 -14.22 -27.88
C GLY A 389 -11.07 -13.13 -27.50
N GLY A 390 -9.85 -13.47 -27.08
CA GLY A 390 -8.80 -12.50 -26.74
C GLY A 390 -9.02 -11.81 -25.39
N LEU A 391 -8.09 -10.91 -25.06
CA LEU A 391 -7.92 -10.30 -23.74
C LEU A 391 -9.22 -9.80 -23.10
N SER A 392 -10.00 -8.98 -23.81
CA SER A 392 -11.15 -8.29 -23.21
C SER A 392 -12.46 -9.08 -23.25
N TYR A 393 -12.68 -9.92 -24.26
CA TYR A 393 -13.89 -10.75 -24.33
C TYR A 393 -13.79 -12.02 -23.49
N ALA A 394 -12.58 -12.54 -23.24
CA ALA A 394 -12.40 -13.74 -22.42
C ALA A 394 -12.69 -13.53 -20.93
N LEU A 395 -12.66 -12.29 -20.45
CA LEU A 395 -12.92 -11.94 -19.05
C LEU A 395 -14.25 -12.54 -18.55
N GLY A 396 -14.18 -13.25 -17.42
CA GLY A 396 -15.33 -13.93 -16.79
C GLY A 396 -15.77 -15.23 -17.44
N SER A 397 -15.17 -15.65 -18.55
CA SER A 397 -15.58 -16.87 -19.27
C SER A 397 -15.38 -18.17 -18.46
N GLY A 398 -14.29 -18.24 -17.70
CA GLY A 398 -13.78 -19.49 -17.14
C GLY A 398 -13.27 -20.48 -18.20
N ASP A 399 -13.18 -20.04 -19.47
CA ASP A 399 -12.62 -20.85 -20.55
C ASP A 399 -11.09 -20.73 -20.54
N VAL A 400 -10.43 -21.84 -20.28
CA VAL A 400 -8.98 -21.94 -20.13
C VAL A 400 -8.34 -22.68 -21.30
N SER A 401 -9.04 -22.80 -22.43
CA SER A 401 -8.46 -23.27 -23.68
C SER A 401 -7.64 -22.16 -24.38
N ILE A 402 -6.74 -22.55 -25.27
CA ILE A 402 -6.01 -21.60 -26.11
C ILE A 402 -6.90 -21.19 -27.28
N GLU A 403 -6.97 -19.88 -27.58
CA GLU A 403 -7.61 -19.38 -28.79
C GLU A 403 -6.95 -20.03 -30.01
N ARG A 404 -7.77 -20.71 -30.84
CA ARG A 404 -7.29 -21.60 -31.91
C ARG A 404 -6.45 -20.87 -32.95
N ALA A 405 -6.67 -19.58 -33.13
CA ALA A 405 -5.90 -18.76 -34.06
C ALA A 405 -4.47 -18.48 -33.58
N LEU A 406 -4.16 -18.71 -32.29
CA LEU A 406 -2.84 -18.52 -31.70
C LEU A 406 -1.92 -19.74 -31.81
N GLY A 407 -2.50 -20.92 -32.02
CA GLY A 407 -1.81 -22.22 -32.00
C GLY A 407 -2.56 -23.22 -31.12
N ASP A 408 -1.84 -24.24 -30.66
CA ASP A 408 -2.38 -25.27 -29.77
C ASP A 408 -1.54 -25.47 -28.49
N GLU A 409 -1.93 -26.47 -27.70
CA GLU A 409 -1.28 -26.80 -26.43
C GLU A 409 0.17 -27.28 -26.61
N ASP A 410 0.47 -28.00 -27.70
CA ASP A 410 1.83 -28.46 -28.01
C ASP A 410 2.74 -27.27 -28.35
N ASP A 411 2.22 -26.28 -29.07
CA ASP A 411 2.93 -25.02 -29.34
C ASP A 411 3.25 -24.26 -28.04
N LEU A 412 2.30 -24.18 -27.10
CA LEU A 412 2.49 -23.53 -25.80
C LEU A 412 3.57 -24.27 -24.99
N ILE A 413 3.50 -25.59 -24.91
CA ILE A 413 4.49 -26.42 -24.22
C ILE A 413 5.87 -26.20 -24.83
N ALA A 414 5.97 -26.17 -26.16
CA ALA A 414 7.24 -25.96 -26.85
C ALA A 414 7.84 -24.57 -26.58
N LEU A 415 7.02 -23.52 -26.60
CA LEU A 415 7.42 -22.15 -26.28
C LEU A 415 7.88 -22.03 -24.81
N SER A 416 7.03 -22.45 -23.87
CA SER A 416 7.33 -22.44 -22.43
C SER A 416 8.64 -23.18 -22.14
N LYS A 417 8.82 -24.37 -22.70
CA LYS A 417 10.05 -25.15 -22.56
C LYS A 417 11.28 -24.41 -23.10
N ALA A 418 11.18 -23.78 -24.27
CA ALA A 418 12.29 -23.05 -24.88
C ALA A 418 12.77 -21.88 -23.99
N VAL A 419 11.84 -21.18 -23.33
CA VAL A 419 12.15 -20.11 -22.37
C VAL A 419 12.81 -20.67 -21.11
N ARG A 420 12.21 -21.72 -20.54
CA ARG A 420 12.63 -22.31 -19.25
C ARG A 420 13.99 -23.02 -19.34
N GLU A 421 14.27 -23.71 -20.44
CA GLU A 421 15.58 -24.38 -20.67
C GLU A 421 16.75 -23.38 -20.75
N LYS A 422 16.47 -22.11 -21.06
CA LYS A 422 17.45 -21.03 -21.07
C LYS A 422 17.54 -20.28 -19.75
N GLY A 423 16.69 -20.61 -18.77
CA GLY A 423 16.67 -19.97 -17.45
C GLY A 423 15.69 -18.81 -17.30
N GLY A 424 14.84 -18.57 -18.31
CA GLY A 424 13.71 -17.64 -18.22
C GLY A 424 12.52 -18.25 -17.48
N ARG A 425 11.43 -17.50 -17.36
CA ARG A 425 10.16 -17.95 -16.78
C ARG A 425 9.00 -17.68 -17.71
N PHE A 426 7.97 -18.51 -17.67
CA PHE A 426 6.79 -18.36 -18.51
C PHE A 426 5.52 -18.38 -17.67
N PHE A 427 4.69 -17.35 -17.82
CA PHE A 427 3.44 -17.16 -17.10
C PHE A 427 2.28 -16.93 -18.07
N MET A 428 1.12 -17.48 -17.73
CA MET A 428 -0.14 -17.17 -18.39
C MET A 428 -0.86 -16.09 -17.57
N GLU A 429 -1.21 -14.97 -18.21
CA GLU A 429 -1.97 -13.91 -17.54
C GLU A 429 -3.45 -14.27 -17.42
N ILE A 430 -4.02 -14.06 -16.23
CA ILE A 430 -5.45 -14.20 -15.95
C ILE A 430 -5.94 -13.07 -15.06
N ASP A 431 -7.10 -12.51 -15.43
CA ASP A 431 -7.93 -11.70 -14.54
C ASP A 431 -9.16 -12.51 -14.11
N PRO A 432 -9.18 -13.06 -12.88
CA PRO A 432 -10.32 -13.84 -12.39
C PRO A 432 -11.42 -12.96 -11.78
N VAL A 433 -11.24 -11.63 -11.73
CA VAL A 433 -12.13 -10.70 -11.02
C VAL A 433 -13.00 -9.91 -11.98
N LYS A 434 -12.49 -9.53 -13.15
CA LYS A 434 -13.28 -8.80 -14.15
C LYS A 434 -14.01 -9.74 -15.09
N ALA A 435 -15.17 -9.29 -15.57
CA ALA A 435 -16.05 -10.06 -16.45
C ALA A 435 -16.64 -9.21 -17.57
N ASN A 436 -16.61 -9.71 -18.80
CA ASN A 436 -17.19 -9.02 -19.94
C ASN A 436 -18.73 -9.01 -19.86
N THR A 437 -19.38 -7.87 -20.11
CA THR A 437 -20.85 -7.72 -19.98
C THR A 437 -21.67 -8.46 -21.03
N ASP A 438 -21.06 -8.85 -22.16
CA ASP A 438 -21.75 -9.51 -23.27
C ASP A 438 -21.91 -11.02 -23.07
N ARG A 439 -21.40 -11.56 -21.95
CA ARG A 439 -21.55 -12.96 -21.56
C ARG A 439 -22.73 -13.17 -20.62
N MET A 440 -23.16 -14.43 -20.51
CA MET A 440 -24.24 -14.83 -19.61
C MET A 440 -23.68 -15.31 -18.28
N TYR A 441 -24.18 -14.73 -17.19
CA TYR A 441 -23.80 -15.08 -15.82
C TYR A 441 -25.03 -15.34 -14.95
N ASN A 442 -24.84 -16.04 -13.84
CA ASN A 442 -25.79 -16.00 -12.75
C ASN A 442 -25.62 -14.68 -11.97
N MET A 443 -26.37 -13.65 -12.38
CA MET A 443 -26.35 -12.28 -11.82
C MET A 443 -26.64 -12.16 -10.31
N ARG A 444 -26.96 -13.26 -9.63
CA ARG A 444 -27.17 -13.30 -8.18
C ARG A 444 -25.93 -13.78 -7.42
N VAL A 445 -25.11 -14.65 -8.00
CA VAL A 445 -23.99 -15.32 -7.28
C VAL A 445 -22.64 -15.12 -7.96
N ASP A 446 -22.61 -14.92 -9.28
CA ASP A 446 -21.36 -14.73 -10.02
C ASP A 446 -20.93 -13.26 -10.03
N ILE A 447 -21.90 -12.33 -10.12
CA ILE A 447 -21.64 -10.89 -10.26
C ILE A 447 -21.79 -10.18 -8.91
N VAL A 448 -20.82 -9.32 -8.60
CA VAL A 448 -20.81 -8.47 -7.40
C VAL A 448 -21.98 -7.49 -7.44
N ARG A 449 -22.69 -7.43 -6.31
CA ARG A 449 -23.62 -6.34 -6.00
C ARG A 449 -23.05 -5.49 -4.89
N THR A 450 -23.12 -4.18 -5.03
CA THR A 450 -22.75 -3.24 -3.98
C THR A 450 -23.62 -3.46 -2.73
N ILE A 451 -23.23 -2.91 -1.58
CA ILE A 451 -24.07 -2.95 -0.39
C ILE A 451 -25.38 -2.15 -0.58
N GLY A 452 -25.40 -1.24 -1.56
CA GLY A 452 -26.60 -0.56 -2.06
C GLY A 452 -27.46 -1.40 -3.03
N GLN A 453 -27.08 -2.66 -3.27
CA GLN A 453 -27.73 -3.66 -4.13
C GLN A 453 -27.76 -3.36 -5.63
N THR A 454 -26.90 -2.45 -6.10
CA THR A 454 -26.65 -2.23 -7.53
C THR A 454 -25.56 -3.17 -8.04
N ILE A 455 -25.51 -3.44 -9.34
CA ILE A 455 -24.39 -4.18 -9.93
C ILE A 455 -23.12 -3.31 -9.80
N ALA A 456 -22.02 -3.92 -9.37
CA ALA A 456 -20.71 -3.28 -9.43
C ALA A 456 -20.17 -3.38 -10.85
N GLU A 457 -19.89 -2.23 -11.44
CA GLU A 457 -19.42 -2.08 -12.80
C GLU A 457 -18.06 -1.38 -12.78
N TYR A 458 -17.17 -1.77 -13.71
CA TYR A 458 -15.91 -1.09 -14.01
C TYR A 458 -16.03 -0.38 -15.34
N GLN A 459 -15.83 0.95 -15.36
CA GLN A 459 -15.81 1.74 -16.58
C GLN A 459 -14.43 1.64 -17.23
N THR A 460 -14.36 1.04 -18.42
CA THR A 460 -13.08 0.80 -19.10
C THR A 460 -12.49 2.05 -19.75
N GLY A 461 -13.35 3.04 -20.06
CA GLY A 461 -12.98 4.18 -20.90
C GLY A 461 -12.69 3.82 -22.37
N LYS A 462 -13.07 2.61 -22.81
CA LYS A 462 -12.86 2.10 -24.17
C LYS A 462 -14.15 2.04 -24.97
N ASP A 463 -14.04 2.01 -26.30
CA ASP A 463 -15.21 2.07 -27.18
C ASP A 463 -15.94 0.74 -27.36
N LEU A 464 -15.21 -0.38 -27.47
CA LEU A 464 -15.79 -1.70 -27.75
C LEU A 464 -16.55 -2.24 -26.53
N PHE A 465 -15.86 -2.51 -25.43
CA PHE A 465 -16.48 -2.88 -24.15
C PHE A 465 -16.32 -1.75 -23.15
N LYS A 466 -17.33 -0.90 -23.07
CA LYS A 466 -17.37 0.31 -22.21
C LYS A 466 -17.40 -0.01 -20.73
N THR A 467 -17.97 -1.15 -20.39
CA THR A 467 -18.22 -1.57 -19.01
C THR A 467 -17.82 -3.03 -18.85
N LEU A 468 -17.29 -3.37 -17.69
CA LEU A 468 -17.09 -4.74 -17.22
C LEU A 468 -17.83 -4.95 -15.89
N TYR A 469 -18.13 -6.19 -15.55
CA TYR A 469 -18.60 -6.57 -14.22
C TYR A 469 -17.44 -6.98 -13.32
N TYR A 470 -17.65 -6.88 -12.01
CA TYR A 470 -16.84 -7.55 -11.01
C TYR A 470 -17.46 -8.91 -10.64
N LEU A 471 -16.64 -9.94 -10.57
CA LEU A 471 -16.99 -11.29 -10.15
C LEU A 471 -16.88 -11.43 -8.63
N THR A 472 -17.72 -12.27 -8.04
CA THR A 472 -17.62 -12.57 -6.60
C THR A 472 -16.36 -13.39 -6.28
N PRO A 473 -15.89 -13.40 -5.01
CA PRO A 473 -14.70 -14.17 -4.66
C PRO A 473 -14.81 -15.66 -4.97
N ASN A 474 -16.00 -16.24 -4.77
CA ASN A 474 -16.26 -17.65 -5.12
C ASN A 474 -16.09 -17.91 -6.62
N ARG A 475 -16.60 -17.03 -7.48
CA ARG A 475 -16.47 -17.20 -8.93
C ARG A 475 -15.03 -16.98 -9.39
N SER A 476 -14.30 -16.08 -8.72
CA SER A 476 -12.86 -15.86 -8.96
C SER A 476 -12.04 -17.13 -8.63
N ASP A 477 -12.32 -17.79 -7.50
CA ASP A 477 -11.70 -19.06 -7.11
C ASP A 477 -11.94 -20.18 -8.13
N GLU A 478 -13.16 -20.29 -8.66
CA GLU A 478 -13.49 -21.27 -9.71
C GLU A 478 -12.63 -21.08 -10.98
N ILE A 479 -12.45 -19.83 -11.43
CA ILE A 479 -11.64 -19.49 -12.61
C ILE A 479 -10.16 -19.80 -12.35
N LEU A 480 -9.64 -19.40 -11.18
CA LEU A 480 -8.26 -19.69 -10.80
C LEU A 480 -7.96 -21.19 -10.77
N ARG A 481 -8.86 -21.98 -10.15
CA ARG A 481 -8.70 -23.44 -10.09
C ARG A 481 -8.73 -24.06 -11.49
N ALA A 482 -9.65 -23.64 -12.35
CA ALA A 482 -9.71 -24.14 -13.72
C ALA A 482 -8.41 -23.83 -14.50
N ALA A 483 -7.86 -22.63 -14.31
CA ALA A 483 -6.61 -22.24 -14.95
C ALA A 483 -5.40 -23.03 -14.45
N GLN A 484 -5.32 -23.24 -13.14
CA GLN A 484 -4.27 -24.08 -12.55
C GLN A 484 -4.35 -25.52 -13.07
N GLU A 485 -5.55 -26.10 -13.11
CA GLU A 485 -5.78 -27.46 -13.61
C GLU A 485 -5.38 -27.60 -15.09
N ALA A 486 -5.62 -26.57 -15.91
CA ALA A 486 -5.29 -26.60 -17.34
C ALA A 486 -3.81 -26.31 -17.64
N MET A 487 -3.17 -25.41 -16.91
CA MET A 487 -1.85 -24.87 -17.29
C MET A 487 -0.72 -25.24 -16.33
N GLY A 488 -1.02 -25.62 -15.09
CA GLY A 488 -0.06 -25.64 -13.99
C GLY A 488 1.19 -26.51 -14.20
N GLU A 489 1.13 -27.54 -15.04
CA GLU A 489 2.29 -28.39 -15.35
C GLU A 489 3.12 -27.89 -16.55
N HIS A 490 2.54 -27.02 -17.39
CA HIS A 490 3.11 -26.60 -18.66
C HIS A 490 3.87 -25.28 -18.59
N VAL A 491 3.61 -24.45 -17.57
CA VAL A 491 4.22 -23.13 -17.36
C VAL A 491 4.83 -23.02 -15.95
N ASP A 492 5.55 -21.93 -15.63
CA ASP A 492 6.06 -21.73 -14.27
C ASP A 492 4.95 -21.28 -13.30
N GLY A 493 3.94 -20.57 -13.81
CA GLY A 493 2.89 -20.02 -12.97
C GLY A 493 1.82 -19.21 -13.69
N LEU A 494 0.99 -18.54 -12.89
CA LEU A 494 -0.01 -17.58 -13.37
C LEU A 494 0.40 -16.15 -13.01
N ALA A 495 0.13 -15.22 -13.92
CA ALA A 495 0.18 -13.79 -13.64
C ALA A 495 -1.23 -13.29 -13.33
N LEU A 496 -1.46 -12.77 -12.12
CA LEU A 496 -2.76 -12.30 -11.65
C LEU A 496 -2.79 -10.76 -11.65
N THR A 497 -3.84 -10.19 -12.26
CA THR A 497 -3.95 -8.74 -12.46
C THR A 497 -4.81 -8.04 -11.40
N THR A 498 -6.14 -8.14 -11.47
CA THR A 498 -7.06 -7.40 -10.58
C THR A 498 -7.19 -8.02 -9.17
N LEU A 499 -7.07 -9.34 -9.04
CA LEU A 499 -7.21 -10.04 -7.75
C LEU A 499 -6.24 -9.55 -6.66
N PRO A 500 -4.92 -9.41 -6.93
CA PRO A 500 -3.97 -9.03 -5.89
C PRO A 500 -4.07 -7.58 -5.43
N ASN A 501 -4.90 -6.72 -6.05
CA ASN A 501 -4.96 -5.28 -5.74
C ASN A 501 -6.37 -4.70 -5.55
N ALA A 502 -7.44 -5.48 -5.77
CA ALA A 502 -8.82 -5.02 -5.64
C ALA A 502 -9.57 -5.69 -4.48
N LEU A 503 -9.97 -4.90 -3.47
CA LEU A 503 -10.87 -5.34 -2.40
C LEU A 503 -12.19 -4.60 -2.45
N TYR A 504 -13.27 -5.32 -2.22
CA TYR A 504 -14.62 -4.76 -2.25
C TYR A 504 -15.54 -5.41 -1.23
N SER A 505 -16.45 -4.61 -0.68
CA SER A 505 -17.63 -5.11 0.01
C SER A 505 -18.67 -5.56 -1.01
N TYR A 506 -19.51 -6.53 -0.67
CA TYR A 506 -20.57 -6.96 -1.58
C TYR A 506 -21.77 -7.55 -0.85
N TYR A 507 -22.94 -7.43 -1.46
CA TYR A 507 -24.15 -8.07 -0.98
C TYR A 507 -24.33 -9.43 -1.66
N SER A 508 -24.38 -10.49 -0.87
CA SER A 508 -24.70 -11.84 -1.36
C SER A 508 -25.44 -12.63 -0.29
N ASN A 509 -26.32 -13.53 -0.73
CA ASN A 509 -27.05 -14.48 0.14
C ASN A 509 -27.74 -13.85 1.36
N GLY A 510 -28.25 -12.61 1.22
CA GLY A 510 -29.02 -11.94 2.28
C GLY A 510 -28.18 -11.13 3.27
N ARG A 511 -26.85 -11.03 3.09
CA ARG A 511 -25.98 -10.24 3.96
C ARG A 511 -24.94 -9.44 3.17
N ASN A 512 -24.38 -8.43 3.82
CA ASN A 512 -23.17 -7.77 3.36
C ASN A 512 -21.95 -8.61 3.76
N HIS A 513 -20.99 -8.68 2.85
CA HIS A 513 -19.64 -9.16 3.03
C HIS A 513 -18.72 -7.95 2.96
N MET A 514 -17.79 -7.82 3.90
CA MET A 514 -16.89 -6.67 3.95
C MET A 514 -15.57 -6.96 3.23
N ARG A 515 -14.78 -5.92 2.98
CA ARG A 515 -13.47 -6.03 2.28
C ARG A 515 -12.55 -7.09 2.88
N GLY A 516 -12.55 -7.29 4.19
CA GLY A 516 -11.75 -8.34 4.82
C GLY A 516 -12.18 -9.75 4.49
N GLU A 517 -13.47 -9.99 4.27
CA GLU A 517 -13.93 -11.30 3.79
C GLU A 517 -13.47 -11.54 2.36
N THR A 518 -13.41 -10.50 1.52
CA THR A 518 -12.84 -10.58 0.17
C THR A 518 -11.33 -10.87 0.23
N HIS A 519 -10.61 -10.18 1.13
CA HIS A 519 -9.18 -10.40 1.37
C HIS A 519 -8.87 -11.84 1.78
N GLU A 520 -9.56 -12.34 2.82
CA GLU A 520 -9.41 -13.72 3.31
C GLU A 520 -9.75 -14.76 2.22
N ALA A 521 -10.81 -14.51 1.43
CA ALA A 521 -11.19 -15.42 0.34
C ALA A 521 -10.11 -15.50 -0.75
N TYR A 522 -9.56 -14.35 -1.17
CA TYR A 522 -8.50 -14.30 -2.18
C TYR A 522 -7.19 -14.88 -1.67
N LEU A 523 -6.79 -14.58 -0.43
CA LEU A 523 -5.62 -15.21 0.20
C LEU A 523 -5.78 -16.74 0.20
N GLY A 524 -6.94 -17.24 0.65
CA GLY A 524 -7.23 -18.67 0.65
C GLY A 524 -7.35 -19.32 -0.74
N SER A 525 -7.59 -18.54 -1.80
CA SER A 525 -7.49 -19.02 -3.19
C SER A 525 -6.02 -19.10 -3.63
N MET A 526 -5.20 -18.09 -3.35
CA MET A 526 -3.78 -18.07 -3.69
C MET A 526 -2.98 -19.15 -2.94
N GLU A 527 -3.28 -19.41 -1.68
CA GLU A 527 -2.62 -20.47 -0.88
C GLU A 527 -2.86 -21.89 -1.44
N LYS A 528 -3.91 -22.10 -2.24
CA LYS A 528 -4.21 -23.40 -2.88
C LYS A 528 -3.48 -23.57 -4.22
N MET A 529 -2.85 -22.51 -4.72
CA MET A 529 -2.09 -22.55 -5.96
C MET A 529 -0.80 -23.35 -5.77
N SER A 530 -0.40 -24.08 -6.81
CA SER A 530 0.79 -24.97 -6.77
C SER A 530 1.96 -24.49 -7.64
N GLY A 531 1.72 -23.56 -8.57
CA GLY A 531 2.74 -22.91 -9.37
C GLY A 531 3.08 -21.53 -8.81
N MET A 532 4.07 -20.87 -9.42
CA MET A 532 4.45 -19.52 -9.03
C MET A 532 3.32 -18.52 -9.28
N LEU A 533 3.28 -17.44 -8.50
CA LEU A 533 2.37 -16.33 -8.73
C LEU A 533 3.14 -15.05 -9.01
N ALA A 534 2.89 -14.47 -10.18
CA ALA A 534 3.29 -13.10 -10.49
C ALA A 534 2.08 -12.19 -10.26
N LEU A 535 2.20 -11.25 -9.33
CA LEU A 535 1.05 -10.45 -8.87
C LEU A 535 1.23 -8.99 -9.32
N GLU A 536 0.20 -8.42 -9.95
CA GLU A 536 0.15 -7.00 -10.32
C GLU A 536 -0.12 -6.12 -9.11
N ASN A 537 0.86 -5.29 -8.75
CA ASN A 537 0.79 -4.30 -7.66
C ASN A 537 0.14 -4.84 -6.36
N PRO A 538 0.61 -5.99 -5.82
CA PRO A 538 -0.08 -6.67 -4.73
C PRO A 538 -0.20 -5.83 -3.48
N LEU A 539 -1.31 -6.04 -2.76
CA LEU A 539 -1.47 -5.57 -1.37
C LEU A 539 -0.48 -6.29 -0.45
N ALA A 540 -0.02 -5.61 0.61
CA ALA A 540 0.92 -6.18 1.57
C ALA A 540 0.48 -7.54 2.15
N GLY A 541 -0.83 -7.73 2.35
CA GLY A 541 -1.41 -8.98 2.82
C GLY A 541 -1.20 -10.19 1.89
N TYR A 542 -0.70 -9.98 0.67
CA TYR A 542 -0.42 -11.04 -0.31
C TYR A 542 1.07 -11.19 -0.65
N PHE A 543 1.97 -10.48 0.04
CA PHE A 543 3.41 -10.54 -0.24
C PHE A 543 4.02 -11.92 -0.01
N ALA A 544 3.49 -12.72 0.93
CA ALA A 544 3.93 -14.09 1.15
C ALA A 544 3.63 -15.02 -0.04
N GLN A 545 2.66 -14.66 -0.89
CA GLN A 545 2.24 -15.41 -2.07
C GLN A 545 2.84 -14.84 -3.37
N SER A 546 3.59 -13.74 -3.30
CA SER A 546 4.13 -13.05 -4.48
C SER A 546 5.53 -13.54 -4.81
N ASP A 547 5.67 -14.47 -5.75
CA ASP A 547 6.98 -14.86 -6.28
C ASP A 547 7.59 -13.77 -7.17
N ILE A 548 6.73 -12.98 -7.83
CA ILE A 548 7.09 -11.83 -8.66
C ILE A 548 6.12 -10.68 -8.38
N TYR A 549 6.66 -9.49 -8.14
CA TYR A 549 5.89 -8.26 -8.02
C TYR A 549 5.88 -7.53 -9.38
N LEU A 550 4.72 -7.46 -10.02
CA LEU A 550 4.54 -6.79 -11.30
C LEU A 550 4.05 -5.35 -11.10
N ASP A 551 4.44 -4.45 -12.00
CA ASP A 551 3.88 -3.09 -12.13
C ASP A 551 3.98 -2.24 -10.85
N MET A 552 5.14 -2.23 -10.21
CA MET A 552 5.43 -1.35 -9.08
C MET A 552 5.39 0.13 -9.50
N PRO A 553 4.55 0.96 -8.85
CA PRO A 553 4.52 2.38 -9.14
C PRO A 553 5.79 3.07 -8.58
N LEU A 554 6.72 3.43 -9.47
CA LEU A 554 8.00 4.06 -9.11
C LEU A 554 7.92 5.59 -8.95
N SER A 555 6.75 6.18 -9.16
CA SER A 555 6.50 7.62 -9.02
C SER A 555 5.16 7.85 -8.36
N THR A 556 5.04 8.95 -7.61
CA THR A 556 3.82 9.29 -6.91
C THR A 556 2.85 10.04 -7.80
N THR A 557 1.61 10.19 -7.31
CA THR A 557 0.71 11.22 -7.82
C THR A 557 1.36 12.60 -7.55
N SER A 558 1.24 13.54 -8.47
CA SER A 558 1.84 14.87 -8.35
C SER A 558 1.12 15.78 -7.35
N TYR A 559 1.01 15.36 -6.08
CA TYR A 559 0.50 16.20 -4.99
C TYR A 559 1.52 17.27 -4.61
N SER A 560 1.07 18.52 -4.47
CA SER A 560 1.96 19.63 -4.13
C SER A 560 2.50 19.62 -2.70
N PHE A 561 1.92 18.79 -1.82
CA PHE A 561 2.35 18.67 -0.42
C PHE A 561 3.43 17.60 -0.21
N LEU A 562 3.71 16.73 -1.19
CA LEU A 562 4.79 15.77 -1.08
C LEU A 562 6.13 16.47 -1.25
N SER A 563 7.07 16.15 -0.37
CA SER A 563 8.41 16.75 -0.37
C SER A 563 9.40 15.96 -1.21
N ALA A 564 9.33 14.62 -1.14
CA ALA A 564 10.12 13.72 -1.98
C ALA A 564 9.46 12.34 -2.10
N GLU A 565 9.71 11.69 -3.24
CA GLU A 565 9.48 10.26 -3.46
C GLU A 565 10.68 9.48 -2.89
N VAL A 566 10.43 8.35 -2.23
CA VAL A 566 11.47 7.51 -1.63
C VAL A 566 11.24 6.04 -1.95
N PRO A 567 12.29 5.20 -2.09
CA PRO A 567 12.16 3.78 -2.43
C PRO A 567 11.78 2.92 -1.21
N PHE A 568 10.79 3.30 -0.42
CA PHE A 568 10.42 2.55 0.79
C PHE A 568 10.06 1.09 0.48
N LEU A 569 9.17 0.85 -0.48
CA LEU A 569 8.78 -0.49 -0.88
C LEU A 569 9.94 -1.29 -1.51
N PRO A 570 10.75 -0.73 -2.44
CA PRO A 570 11.99 -1.37 -2.88
C PRO A 570 12.94 -1.74 -1.74
N MET A 571 13.10 -0.87 -0.73
CA MET A 571 13.89 -1.18 0.46
C MET A 571 13.31 -2.37 1.22
N VAL A 572 11.99 -2.47 1.33
CA VAL A 572 11.31 -3.59 1.99
C VAL A 572 11.46 -4.89 1.21
N LEU A 573 11.37 -4.87 -0.12
CA LEU A 573 11.32 -6.09 -0.95
C LEU A 573 12.67 -6.54 -1.53
N SER A 574 13.67 -5.64 -1.60
CA SER A 574 15.00 -5.96 -2.15
C SER A 574 15.57 -7.23 -1.50
N GLY A 575 16.18 -8.08 -2.34
CA GLY A 575 16.72 -9.39 -1.95
C GLY A 575 15.69 -10.49 -1.67
N HIS A 576 14.39 -10.17 -1.58
CA HIS A 576 13.32 -11.12 -1.26
C HIS A 576 12.43 -11.45 -2.46
N VAL A 577 11.94 -10.43 -3.16
CA VAL A 577 11.01 -10.59 -4.29
C VAL A 577 11.50 -9.72 -5.46
N PRO A 578 11.64 -10.26 -6.69
CA PRO A 578 11.92 -9.43 -7.85
C PRO A 578 10.71 -8.55 -8.17
N TYR A 579 10.95 -7.26 -8.36
CA TYR A 579 9.92 -6.28 -8.67
C TYR A 579 10.17 -5.55 -9.98
N TYR A 580 9.10 -5.36 -10.73
CA TYR A 580 9.13 -4.85 -12.09
C TYR A 580 8.46 -3.49 -12.18
N SER A 581 8.98 -2.60 -13.03
CA SER A 581 8.31 -1.34 -13.37
C SER A 581 7.01 -1.61 -14.14
N THR A 582 6.19 -0.57 -14.31
CA THR A 582 5.19 -0.52 -15.39
C THR A 582 5.89 -0.57 -16.76
N TRP A 583 5.11 -0.78 -17.83
CA TRP A 583 5.65 -0.85 -19.18
C TRP A 583 6.34 0.45 -19.62
N LEU A 584 7.59 0.33 -20.05
CA LEU A 584 8.41 1.44 -20.53
C LEU A 584 8.01 1.95 -21.92
N ASN A 585 7.15 1.19 -22.63
CA ASN A 585 6.63 1.53 -23.96
C ASN A 585 6.01 2.93 -24.02
N PHE A 586 5.36 3.35 -22.94
CA PHE A 586 4.56 4.57 -22.89
C PHE A 586 5.24 5.71 -22.14
N GLU A 587 6.50 5.51 -21.72
CA GLU A 587 7.24 6.51 -20.97
C GLU A 587 7.72 7.66 -21.86
N SER A 588 7.15 8.84 -21.62
CA SER A 588 7.51 10.07 -22.36
C SER A 588 8.96 10.51 -22.16
N ASN A 589 9.58 10.12 -21.03
CA ASN A 589 10.98 10.42 -20.72
C ASN A 589 11.68 9.15 -20.26
N GLN A 590 12.11 8.33 -21.23
CA GLN A 590 12.80 7.06 -20.97
C GLN A 590 14.06 7.23 -20.12
N GLN A 591 14.84 8.32 -20.29
CA GLN A 591 16.03 8.56 -19.47
C GLN A 591 15.67 8.75 -17.99
N LYS A 592 14.62 9.51 -17.69
CA LYS A 592 14.15 9.69 -16.31
C LYS A 592 13.65 8.37 -15.72
N ALA A 593 12.88 7.60 -16.48
CA ALA A 593 12.40 6.28 -16.06
C ALA A 593 13.56 5.32 -15.78
N LEU A 594 14.60 5.32 -16.63
CA LEU A 594 15.81 4.52 -16.45
C LEU A 594 16.58 4.91 -15.18
N ILE A 595 16.83 6.20 -14.94
CA ILE A 595 17.48 6.66 -13.70
C ILE A 595 16.66 6.23 -12.47
N LYS A 596 15.32 6.28 -12.56
CA LYS A 596 14.43 5.86 -11.47
C LYS A 596 14.49 4.35 -11.21
N MET A 597 14.53 3.52 -12.25
CA MET A 597 14.76 2.09 -12.11
C MET A 597 16.14 1.80 -11.50
N VAL A 598 17.18 2.56 -11.87
CA VAL A 598 18.52 2.44 -11.28
C VAL A 598 18.52 2.82 -9.79
N GLU A 599 17.88 3.93 -9.43
CA GLU A 599 17.72 4.36 -8.03
C GLU A 599 16.98 3.30 -7.21
N TYR A 600 15.90 2.73 -7.75
CA TYR A 600 15.01 1.84 -7.00
C TYR A 600 15.41 0.37 -7.15
N GLY A 601 16.37 0.02 -8.00
CA GLY A 601 16.75 -1.37 -8.32
C GLY A 601 15.61 -2.18 -8.98
N ALA A 602 14.72 -1.51 -9.72
CA ALA A 602 13.54 -2.13 -10.35
C ALA A 602 13.88 -2.75 -11.71
N TYR A 603 13.24 -3.88 -12.03
CA TYR A 603 13.47 -4.60 -13.28
C TYR A 603 12.59 -4.01 -14.39
N PRO A 604 13.06 -3.99 -15.65
CA PRO A 604 12.32 -3.35 -16.74
C PRO A 604 11.17 -4.24 -17.22
N SER A 605 10.08 -3.59 -17.66
CA SER A 605 8.94 -4.24 -18.29
C SER A 605 8.68 -3.67 -19.68
N HIS A 606 8.40 -4.57 -20.63
CA HIS A 606 7.98 -4.21 -21.98
C HIS A 606 6.77 -5.04 -22.41
N ILE A 607 5.86 -4.42 -23.14
CA ILE A 607 4.84 -5.13 -23.91
C ILE A 607 5.24 -5.17 -25.38
N VAL A 608 5.08 -6.33 -26.01
CA VAL A 608 5.41 -6.54 -27.41
C VAL A 608 4.31 -7.26 -28.20
N THR A 609 4.26 -6.98 -29.49
CA THR A 609 3.41 -7.66 -30.49
C THR A 609 4.25 -8.13 -31.68
N GLY A 610 3.83 -9.23 -32.31
CA GLY A 610 4.36 -9.64 -33.62
C GLY A 610 3.83 -8.74 -34.75
N GLU A 611 2.53 -8.48 -34.71
CA GLU A 611 1.83 -7.64 -35.69
C GLU A 611 1.87 -6.15 -35.35
N ASP A 612 1.47 -5.32 -36.31
CA ASP A 612 1.40 -3.87 -36.16
C ASP A 612 0.23 -3.45 -35.26
N VAL A 613 0.51 -2.59 -34.28
CA VAL A 613 -0.48 -2.08 -33.31
C VAL A 613 -1.63 -1.30 -33.94
N GLN A 614 -1.53 -0.89 -35.22
CA GLN A 614 -2.67 -0.33 -35.97
C GLN A 614 -3.90 -1.24 -35.96
N ALA A 615 -3.72 -2.56 -35.85
CA ALA A 615 -4.83 -3.51 -35.72
C ALA A 615 -5.66 -3.31 -34.44
N LEU A 616 -5.09 -2.70 -33.40
CA LEU A 616 -5.73 -2.51 -32.09
C LEU A 616 -6.66 -1.29 -32.01
N ILE A 617 -6.72 -0.44 -33.04
CA ILE A 617 -7.47 0.84 -33.00
C ILE A 617 -8.94 0.65 -32.60
N ASN A 618 -9.59 -0.44 -33.03
CA ASN A 618 -11.00 -0.72 -32.75
C ASN A 618 -11.20 -1.76 -31.62
N THR A 619 -10.26 -1.80 -30.68
CA THR A 619 -10.26 -2.75 -29.56
C THR A 619 -10.18 -2.04 -28.21
N ASN A 620 -10.35 -2.80 -27.13
CA ASN A 620 -10.13 -2.29 -25.78
C ASN A 620 -8.63 -2.10 -25.43
N SER A 621 -7.73 -2.61 -26.27
CA SER A 621 -6.27 -2.45 -26.19
C SER A 621 -5.73 -1.31 -27.07
N SER A 622 -6.59 -0.37 -27.50
CA SER A 622 -6.24 0.75 -28.38
C SER A 622 -5.27 1.79 -27.77
N ASP A 623 -5.04 1.72 -26.46
CA ASP A 623 -3.99 2.47 -25.74
C ASP A 623 -2.59 1.89 -25.94
N ILE A 624 -2.46 0.66 -26.43
CA ILE A 624 -1.18 0.08 -26.83
C ILE A 624 -0.83 0.60 -28.23
N PHE A 625 -0.32 1.84 -28.28
CA PHE A 625 0.04 2.51 -29.53
C PHE A 625 1.50 2.28 -29.98
N THR A 626 2.30 1.57 -29.18
CA THR A 626 3.67 1.17 -29.53
C THR A 626 4.06 -0.14 -28.84
N ALA A 627 4.13 -1.24 -29.60
CA ALA A 627 4.51 -2.55 -29.08
C ALA A 627 5.14 -3.49 -30.12
N LYS A 628 5.13 -3.17 -31.42
CA LYS A 628 5.70 -4.09 -32.42
C LYS A 628 7.17 -4.39 -32.11
N TYR A 629 7.51 -5.68 -31.90
CA TYR A 629 8.83 -6.08 -31.40
C TYR A 629 9.98 -5.52 -32.25
N SER A 630 9.88 -5.64 -33.57
CA SER A 630 10.89 -5.11 -34.52
C SER A 630 11.17 -3.61 -34.38
N VAL A 631 10.22 -2.83 -33.84
CA VAL A 631 10.38 -1.38 -33.56
C VAL A 631 10.98 -1.15 -32.18
N MET A 632 10.64 -2.00 -31.19
CA MET A 632 11.07 -1.83 -29.81
C MET A 632 12.43 -2.46 -29.49
N LYS A 633 12.89 -3.39 -30.33
CA LYS A 633 14.07 -4.23 -30.12
C LYS A 633 15.31 -3.46 -29.65
N GLU A 634 15.70 -2.40 -30.35
CA GLU A 634 16.90 -1.61 -30.00
C GLU A 634 16.77 -0.93 -28.62
N SER A 635 15.59 -0.42 -28.28
CA SER A 635 15.34 0.21 -26.97
C SER A 635 15.34 -0.82 -25.84
N ILE A 636 14.79 -2.02 -26.08
CA ILE A 636 14.82 -3.12 -25.11
C ILE A 636 16.27 -3.55 -24.84
N LEU A 637 17.09 -3.66 -25.90
CA LEU A 637 18.52 -4.00 -25.80
C LEU A 637 19.32 -3.02 -24.96
N ASP A 638 19.15 -1.72 -25.20
CA ASP A 638 19.87 -0.67 -24.48
C ASP A 638 19.53 -0.68 -22.98
N ILE A 639 18.23 -0.79 -22.65
CA ILE A 639 17.74 -0.79 -21.26
C ILE A 639 18.18 -2.05 -20.51
N ASP A 640 18.03 -3.24 -21.11
CA ASP A 640 18.47 -4.50 -20.48
C ASP A 640 19.98 -4.50 -20.22
N SER A 641 20.78 -4.07 -21.20
CA SER A 641 22.23 -4.03 -21.04
C SER A 641 22.67 -3.12 -19.88
N THR A 642 21.99 -2.00 -19.72
CA THR A 642 22.24 -1.02 -18.67
C THR A 642 21.87 -1.57 -17.28
N LEU A 643 20.66 -2.11 -17.16
CA LEU A 643 20.16 -2.61 -15.88
C LEU A 643 20.84 -3.91 -15.48
N ARG A 644 21.20 -4.78 -16.43
CA ARG A 644 22.04 -5.95 -16.15
C ARG A 644 23.38 -5.55 -15.54
N ALA A 645 24.05 -4.53 -16.08
CA ALA A 645 25.32 -4.04 -15.52
C ALA A 645 25.15 -3.51 -14.08
N LEU A 646 24.01 -2.89 -13.75
CA LEU A 646 23.67 -2.52 -12.37
C LEU A 646 23.50 -3.78 -11.50
N HIS A 647 22.66 -4.72 -11.94
CA HIS A 647 22.32 -5.92 -11.18
C HIS A 647 23.48 -6.92 -11.02
N ASP A 648 24.46 -6.90 -11.93
CA ASP A 648 25.73 -7.63 -11.76
C ASP A 648 26.55 -7.10 -10.56
N GLU A 649 26.42 -5.81 -10.22
CA GLU A 649 27.13 -5.18 -9.09
C GLU A 649 26.35 -5.26 -7.77
N ILE A 650 25.03 -5.08 -7.81
CA ILE A 650 24.19 -5.11 -6.59
C ILE A 650 23.72 -6.54 -6.24
N GLY A 651 23.58 -7.43 -7.22
CA GLY A 651 23.08 -8.79 -7.02
C GLY A 651 21.73 -8.83 -6.30
N SER A 652 21.55 -9.85 -5.46
CA SER A 652 20.40 -10.00 -4.55
C SER A 652 20.56 -9.24 -3.23
N SER A 653 21.48 -8.27 -3.16
CA SER A 653 21.77 -7.54 -1.93
C SER A 653 20.57 -6.74 -1.44
N LEU A 654 20.35 -6.74 -0.12
CA LEU A 654 19.39 -5.86 0.50
C LEU A 654 19.78 -4.39 0.28
N MET A 655 18.80 -3.56 -0.10
CA MET A 655 18.92 -2.10 -0.02
C MET A 655 18.81 -1.72 1.47
N ILE A 656 19.89 -1.17 2.02
CA ILE A 656 20.00 -0.90 3.46
C ILE A 656 19.89 0.59 3.79
N ASN A 657 20.20 1.50 2.86
CA ASN A 657 20.01 2.93 3.07
C ASN A 657 19.67 3.65 1.77
N HIS A 658 18.85 4.68 1.87
CA HIS A 658 18.61 5.66 0.82
C HIS A 658 18.65 7.07 1.42
N GLU A 659 19.33 8.02 0.79
CA GLU A 659 19.43 9.40 1.25
C GLU A 659 19.34 10.38 0.07
N ILE A 660 18.86 11.60 0.35
CA ILE A 660 18.74 12.70 -0.61
C ILE A 660 19.69 13.81 -0.16
N PRO A 661 21.01 13.72 -0.49
CA PRO A 661 21.99 14.68 0.01
C PRO A 661 21.79 16.08 -0.56
N ALA A 662 21.11 16.19 -1.71
CA ALA A 662 20.72 17.45 -2.29
C ALA A 662 19.53 17.26 -3.24
N ARG A 663 18.79 18.34 -3.52
CA ARG A 663 17.62 18.29 -4.43
C ARG A 663 17.96 17.58 -5.76
N ASP A 664 17.13 16.64 -6.20
CA ASP A 664 17.32 15.89 -7.46
C ASP A 664 18.61 15.03 -7.50
N VAL A 665 19.16 14.66 -6.34
CA VAL A 665 20.27 13.70 -6.18
C VAL A 665 19.90 12.71 -5.09
N ALA A 666 20.09 11.42 -5.34
CA ALA A 666 19.88 10.37 -4.35
C ALA A 666 21.06 9.40 -4.30
N VAL A 667 21.27 8.80 -3.13
CA VAL A 667 22.32 7.81 -2.88
C VAL A 667 21.71 6.60 -2.22
N VAL A 668 21.95 5.43 -2.80
CA VAL A 668 21.45 4.15 -2.33
C VAL A 668 22.63 3.30 -1.90
N THR A 669 22.57 2.71 -0.71
CA THR A 669 23.59 1.81 -0.19
C THR A 669 23.01 0.41 -0.03
N TYR A 670 23.73 -0.58 -0.54
CA TYR A 670 23.39 -2.00 -0.47
C TYR A 670 24.24 -2.73 0.58
N GLU A 671 23.75 -3.85 1.09
CA GLU A 671 24.43 -4.62 2.15
C GLU A 671 25.82 -5.14 1.77
N ASN A 672 26.03 -5.39 0.48
CA ASN A 672 27.33 -5.79 -0.09
C ASN A 672 28.33 -4.62 -0.18
N GLY A 673 27.93 -3.42 0.24
CA GLY A 673 28.74 -2.21 0.24
C GLY A 673 28.70 -1.43 -1.06
N ALA A 674 27.97 -1.88 -2.09
CA ALA A 674 27.78 -1.10 -3.30
C ALA A 674 26.97 0.18 -2.99
N LYS A 675 27.36 1.29 -3.62
CA LYS A 675 26.61 2.55 -3.61
C LYS A 675 26.16 2.91 -5.02
N VAL A 676 24.90 3.27 -5.18
CA VAL A 676 24.34 3.81 -6.42
C VAL A 676 24.01 5.27 -6.19
N ILE A 677 24.68 6.17 -6.93
CA ILE A 677 24.50 7.62 -6.82
C ILE A 677 23.79 8.09 -8.10
N VAL A 678 22.59 8.63 -7.98
CA VAL A 678 21.79 9.10 -9.11
C VAL A 678 21.71 10.62 -9.13
N ASN A 679 21.83 11.21 -10.33
CA ASN A 679 21.74 12.64 -10.54
C ASN A 679 20.66 12.96 -11.59
N TYR A 680 19.51 13.43 -11.13
CA TYR A 680 18.41 13.85 -12.00
C TYR A 680 18.59 15.25 -12.59
N ARG A 681 19.58 16.01 -12.12
CA ARG A 681 19.85 17.37 -12.61
C ARG A 681 20.44 17.32 -14.01
N ARG A 682 20.38 18.46 -14.72
CA ARG A 682 21.08 18.62 -16.00
C ARG A 682 22.57 18.90 -15.85
N SER A 683 22.99 19.38 -14.68
CA SER A 683 24.39 19.67 -14.37
C SER A 683 25.03 18.50 -13.64
N ALA A 684 26.35 18.34 -13.79
CA ALA A 684 27.12 17.39 -12.99
C ALA A 684 27.01 17.68 -11.48
N TYR A 685 27.21 16.64 -10.67
CA TYR A 685 27.22 16.70 -9.21
C TYR A 685 28.44 15.98 -8.65
N GLU A 686 29.01 16.53 -7.58
CA GLU A 686 30.15 15.94 -6.88
C GLU A 686 29.68 15.28 -5.58
N TYR A 687 30.01 14.01 -5.38
CA TYR A 687 29.73 13.27 -4.15
C TYR A 687 30.91 12.39 -3.76
N GLU A 688 31.44 12.59 -2.55
CA GLU A 688 32.59 11.85 -2.01
C GLU A 688 33.81 11.75 -2.96
N GLY A 689 34.06 12.80 -3.75
CA GLY A 689 35.16 12.86 -4.72
C GLY A 689 34.90 12.19 -6.08
N ASN A 690 33.64 11.79 -6.33
CA ASN A 690 33.20 11.30 -7.63
C ASN A 690 32.33 12.36 -8.33
N THR A 691 32.59 12.56 -9.62
CA THR A 691 31.75 13.37 -10.51
C THR A 691 30.67 12.49 -11.16
N ILE A 692 29.40 12.87 -11.02
CA ILE A 692 28.26 12.22 -11.66
C ILE A 692 27.67 13.20 -12.66
N ASP A 693 27.70 12.84 -13.94
CA ASP A 693 27.14 13.67 -15.01
C ASP A 693 25.64 13.93 -14.82
N GLY A 694 25.14 14.97 -15.47
CA GLY A 694 23.72 15.29 -15.44
C GLY A 694 22.88 14.20 -16.11
N GLN A 695 21.73 13.88 -15.52
CA GLN A 695 20.81 12.84 -15.97
C GLN A 695 21.49 11.48 -16.10
N SER A 696 22.32 11.13 -15.11
CA SER A 696 23.14 9.92 -15.10
C SER A 696 23.25 9.36 -13.67
N TRP A 697 24.00 8.28 -13.53
CA TRP A 697 24.29 7.64 -12.26
C TRP A 697 25.72 7.12 -12.23
N LEU A 698 26.19 6.80 -11.03
CA LEU A 698 27.45 6.11 -10.80
C LEU A 698 27.24 4.96 -9.83
N VAL A 699 27.76 3.79 -10.17
CA VAL A 699 27.83 2.63 -9.27
C VAL A 699 29.25 2.55 -8.70
N VAL A 700 29.36 2.70 -7.39
CA VAL A 700 30.61 2.51 -6.65
C VAL A 700 30.59 1.11 -6.04
N LYS A 701 31.56 0.27 -6.42
CA LYS A 701 31.63 -1.11 -5.94
C LYS A 701 31.93 -1.16 -4.45
N GLY A 702 31.27 -2.08 -3.74
CA GLY A 702 31.65 -2.43 -2.38
C GLY A 702 33.02 -3.10 -2.34
N GLY A 703 33.78 -2.89 -1.26
CA GLY A 703 34.94 -3.74 -0.98
C GLY A 703 34.44 -5.14 -0.61
N ALA A 704 35.04 -6.19 -1.19
CA ALA A 704 34.74 -7.56 -0.77
C ALA A 704 34.94 -7.67 0.75
N LYS A 705 33.87 -7.98 1.49
CA LYS A 705 33.95 -8.31 2.91
C LYS A 705 34.62 -9.66 3.11
#